data_AF-A0A3P9QG84-F1
#
_entry.id   AF-A0A3P9QG84-F1
#
_cell.length_a   1.000
_cell.length_b   1.000
_cell.length_c   1.000
_cell.angle_alpha   90.00
_cell.angle_beta   90.00
_cell.angle_gamma   90.00
#
_symmetry.space_group_name_H-M   'P 1'
#
loop_
_entity.id
_entity.type
_entity.pdbx_description
1 polymer ?
#
loop_
_entity_poly.entity_id
_entity_poly.type
_entity_poly.pdbx_seq_one_letter_code
_entity_poly.pdbx_strand_id
1 'polypeptide(L)'
;MLKDKLQHTQTDAEIKKRENFTLQLRSQQMEEQLEKCKKMLEELKGKLELQKEGYERQLSLITGKSYGTRGTSTSQKHQELIGSPDIHYWIKHQLLDEGVLRKLEMGLLTVEEVRASLVHRTDKPATVAGLYVESSKKKMPFLEAAAKGFLAKTYALEFLEAQAATGSLVDLATGETVSVAEALEKGIVDLSMKEKLMEAEKAVSGYISKGRKLSVFQAMEERIIDRFKGKKILEVQVSSGGLFNPETGMRVPTFIALNDGLLSKETQQSLHDPVSNPKGFHSPDTGQRAYYDEILKTCLYDINGSVFLVPFGERHLTNTSPMSPHRMSVVNSSCGSEMSVYEAFKGKHINKKTYLFLSQQESNWQENSLVDPSGNSRHFIADARSGRQLCLESALSQRFLEMSEFESYRSGLLSIYEIADIIFSRRVVVEDVNSPIAGLWDITRKKRLSVLQGLQQGVTDRVTALRLLESQVCTGGICDPSTGEKHTLSDALKRGLLDEALKQQLQQFEEAFNGITHPQTGKVLSVFQAVQENLLPKDVVFRCAEFQLLTGGLINPDSKDRVCLEEVIQSNFVDKATATLLKDEKFQAQSLTCPKTKRRITFKEALERSVFDCHTGLRLLEATKVHAFGAKTAFHYLCAFK
;
A
#
# COMPACT_ATOMS: atom_id res chain seq x y z
N MET A 1 48.02 -36.05 49.11
CA MET A 1 46.77 -36.31 48.35
C MET A 1 45.49 -35.98 49.13
N LEU A 2 45.18 -36.58 50.29
CA LEU A 2 43.97 -36.21 51.07
C LEU A 2 44.09 -34.84 51.77
N LYS A 3 45.29 -34.50 52.26
CA LYS A 3 45.57 -33.22 52.93
C LYS A 3 45.46 -32.01 51.99
N ASP A 4 45.97 -32.16 50.76
CA ASP A 4 45.93 -31.11 49.73
C ASP A 4 44.51 -30.85 49.23
N LYS A 5 43.70 -31.91 49.07
CA LYS A 5 42.27 -31.78 48.72
C LYS A 5 41.49 -31.07 49.82
N LEU A 6 41.76 -31.38 51.09
CA LEU A 6 41.13 -30.72 52.23
C LEU A 6 41.47 -29.21 52.26
N GLN A 7 42.74 -28.88 52.04
CA GLN A 7 43.22 -27.50 52.00
C GLN A 7 42.59 -26.71 50.85
N HIS A 8 42.49 -27.31 49.66
CA HIS A 8 41.85 -26.69 48.50
C HIS A 8 40.34 -26.44 48.74
N THR A 9 39.64 -27.41 49.34
CA THR A 9 38.23 -27.24 49.69
C THR A 9 38.00 -26.18 50.78
N GLN A 10 38.94 -26.01 51.70
CA GLN A 10 38.87 -24.93 52.70
C GLN A 10 39.06 -23.55 52.07
N THR A 11 40.03 -23.40 51.16
CA THR A 11 40.22 -22.14 50.42
C THR A 11 39.03 -21.79 49.53
N ASP A 12 38.43 -22.77 48.84
CA ASP A 12 37.23 -22.53 48.01
C ASP A 12 36.01 -22.14 48.85
N ALA A 13 35.86 -22.73 50.05
CA ALA A 13 34.80 -22.36 50.98
C ALA A 13 34.99 -20.93 51.49
N GLU A 14 36.22 -20.49 51.77
CA GLU A 14 36.53 -19.12 52.17
C GLU A 14 36.27 -18.10 51.04
N ILE A 15 36.62 -18.44 49.80
CA ILE A 15 36.34 -17.59 48.63
C ILE A 15 34.83 -17.42 48.44
N LYS A 16 34.07 -18.52 48.44
CA LYS A 16 32.60 -18.47 48.33
C LYS A 16 31.96 -17.68 49.47
N LYS A 17 32.52 -17.75 50.67
CA LYS A 17 32.03 -16.98 51.82
C LYS A 17 32.27 -15.47 51.65
N ARG A 18 33.42 -15.08 51.07
CA ARG A 18 33.70 -13.67 50.72
C ARG A 18 32.81 -13.17 49.59
N GLU A 19 32.60 -13.96 48.55
CA GLU A 19 31.70 -13.61 47.44
C GLU A 19 30.26 -13.42 47.93
N ASN A 20 29.78 -14.32 48.79
CA ASN A 20 28.45 -14.22 49.37
C ASN A 20 28.29 -12.94 50.22
N PHE A 21 29.27 -12.62 51.06
CA PHE A 21 29.29 -11.37 51.84
C PHE A 21 29.26 -10.13 50.93
N THR A 22 29.99 -10.16 49.81
CA THR A 22 30.04 -9.05 48.84
C THR A 22 28.70 -8.87 48.12
N LEU A 23 28.05 -9.98 47.74
CA LEU A 23 26.71 -9.96 47.15
C LEU A 23 25.65 -9.43 48.13
N GLN A 24 25.75 -9.82 49.40
CA GLN A 24 24.84 -9.37 50.44
C GLN A 24 24.96 -7.86 50.70
N LEU A 25 26.19 -7.32 50.70
CA LEU A 25 26.43 -5.88 50.79
C LEU A 25 25.86 -5.13 49.57
N ARG A 26 26.01 -5.67 48.36
CA ARG A 26 25.46 -5.08 47.14
C ARG A 26 23.93 -5.11 47.12
N SER A 27 23.33 -6.15 47.68
CA SER A 27 21.87 -6.25 47.87
C SER A 27 21.37 -5.16 48.81
N GLN A 28 22.01 -4.97 49.96
CA GLN A 28 21.65 -3.89 50.90
C GLN A 28 21.77 -2.50 50.27
N GLN A 29 22.84 -2.24 49.51
CA GLN A 29 22.97 -0.96 48.79
C GLN A 29 21.86 -0.74 47.76
N MET A 30 21.43 -1.79 47.08
CA MET A 30 20.34 -1.71 46.10
C MET A 30 18.99 -1.48 46.77
N GLU A 31 18.73 -2.09 47.93
CA GLU A 31 17.53 -1.82 48.74
C GLU A 31 17.49 -0.38 49.24
N GLU A 32 18.62 0.17 49.69
CA GLU A 32 18.70 1.57 50.13
C GLU A 32 18.46 2.56 48.96
N GLN A 33 18.97 2.23 47.77
CA GLN A 33 18.70 2.99 46.54
C GLN A 33 17.22 2.94 46.15
N LEU A 34 16.59 1.78 46.25
CA LEU A 34 15.17 1.60 45.98
C LEU A 34 14.30 2.41 46.94
N GLU A 35 14.65 2.42 48.23
CA GLU A 35 13.94 3.18 49.25
C GLU A 35 14.08 4.70 49.05
N LYS A 36 15.27 5.18 48.64
CA LYS A 36 15.47 6.58 48.22
C LYS A 36 14.61 6.94 47.01
N CYS A 37 14.51 6.06 46.02
CA CYS A 37 13.66 6.27 44.86
C CYS A 37 12.17 6.35 45.23
N LYS A 38 11.70 5.48 46.13
CA LYS A 38 10.30 5.50 46.62
C LYS A 38 9.96 6.82 47.31
N LYS A 39 10.81 7.30 48.22
CA LYS A 39 10.61 8.59 48.90
C LYS A 39 10.57 9.76 47.92
N MET A 40 11.43 9.75 46.90
CA MET A 40 11.43 10.78 45.86
C MET A 40 10.13 10.76 45.04
N LEU A 41 9.59 9.57 44.77
CA LEU A 41 8.33 9.38 44.06
C LEU A 41 7.13 9.89 44.87
N GLU A 42 7.12 9.66 46.19
CA GLU A 42 6.11 10.20 47.10
C GLU A 42 6.18 11.71 47.24
N GLU A 43 7.38 12.31 47.30
CA GLU A 43 7.54 13.77 47.25
C GLU A 43 7.03 14.37 45.94
N LEU A 44 7.35 13.75 44.80
CA LEU A 44 6.86 14.20 43.48
C LEU A 44 5.34 14.10 43.40
N LYS A 45 4.75 13.03 43.93
CA LYS A 45 3.29 12.85 43.98
C LYS A 45 2.64 13.93 44.84
N GLY A 46 3.20 14.23 46.01
CA GLY A 46 2.70 15.31 46.88
C GLY A 46 2.79 16.69 46.22
N LYS A 47 3.88 16.98 45.49
CA LYS A 47 4.01 18.23 44.71
C LYS A 47 2.97 18.34 43.59
N LEU A 48 2.68 17.22 42.92
CA LEU A 48 1.67 17.19 41.86
C LEU A 48 0.25 17.41 42.42
N GLU A 49 -0.07 16.81 43.56
CA GLU A 49 -1.37 16.99 44.24
C GLU A 49 -1.58 18.45 44.68
N LEU A 50 -0.55 19.08 45.27
CA LEU A 50 -0.57 20.50 45.63
C LEU A 50 -0.73 21.42 44.41
N GLN A 51 -0.10 21.07 43.29
CA GLN A 51 -0.22 21.82 42.04
C GLN A 51 -1.65 21.70 41.47
N LYS A 52 -2.24 20.49 41.54
CA LYS A 52 -3.62 20.23 41.13
C LYS A 52 -4.62 21.02 41.97
N GLU A 53 -4.48 21.04 43.30
CA GLU A 53 -5.31 21.86 44.19
C GLU A 53 -5.18 23.36 43.89
N GLY A 54 -3.97 23.82 43.57
CA GLY A 54 -3.72 25.20 43.15
C GLY A 54 -4.48 25.57 41.87
N TYR A 55 -4.49 24.69 40.88
CA TYR A 55 -5.22 24.88 39.63
C TYR A 55 -6.75 24.83 39.82
N GLU A 56 -7.25 23.91 40.64
CA GLU A 56 -8.69 23.82 40.96
C GLU A 56 -9.18 25.10 41.68
N ARG A 57 -8.36 25.70 42.56
CA ARG A 57 -8.65 27.01 43.17
C ARG A 57 -8.64 28.15 42.14
N GLN A 58 -7.79 28.12 41.12
CA GLN A 58 -7.80 29.12 40.04
C GLN A 58 -9.02 28.98 39.12
N LEU A 59 -9.43 27.75 38.79
CA LEU A 59 -10.64 27.47 38.01
C LEU A 59 -11.93 27.94 38.70
N SER A 60 -12.03 27.80 40.02
CA SER A 60 -13.17 28.33 40.80
C SER A 60 -13.21 29.87 40.86
N LEU A 61 -12.05 30.55 40.77
CA LEU A 61 -11.98 32.01 40.70
C LEU A 61 -12.37 32.57 39.32
N ILE A 62 -12.08 31.84 38.25
CA ILE A 62 -12.42 32.23 36.87
C ILE A 62 -13.93 32.06 36.60
N THR A 63 -14.54 31.00 37.14
CA THR A 63 -15.99 30.74 37.00
C THR A 63 -16.86 31.73 37.79
N GLY A 64 -16.30 32.44 38.78
CA GLY A 64 -17.02 33.43 39.62
C GLY A 64 -17.09 34.87 39.09
N LYS A 65 -16.43 35.22 37.98
CA LYS A 65 -16.42 36.60 37.43
C LYS A 65 -17.02 36.66 36.03
N SER A 66 -18.35 36.70 35.97
CA SER A 66 -19.09 37.22 34.82
C SER A 66 -19.96 38.38 35.28
N TYR A 67 -19.53 39.63 35.08
CA TYR A 67 -20.41 40.76 34.75
C TYR A 67 -19.62 41.92 34.12
N GLY A 68 -19.92 42.17 32.84
CA GLY A 68 -20.05 43.51 32.23
C GLY A 68 -18.80 44.32 31.91
N THR A 69 -18.55 44.58 30.62
CA THR A 69 -18.45 45.95 30.09
C THR A 69 -18.51 46.02 28.56
N ARG A 70 -19.27 47.01 28.06
CA ARG A 70 -19.39 47.43 26.65
C ARG A 70 -18.13 48.17 26.20
N GLY A 71 -17.78 48.06 24.91
CA GLY A 71 -16.78 48.91 24.27
C GLY A 71 -16.70 48.76 22.75
N THR A 72 -17.47 49.60 22.05
CA THR A 72 -17.21 50.29 20.76
C THR A 72 -16.64 49.55 19.54
N SER A 73 -17.43 49.65 18.46
CA SER A 73 -17.22 49.18 17.09
C SER A 73 -16.25 50.03 16.27
N THR A 74 -15.40 49.37 15.48
CA THR A 74 -14.89 49.86 14.19
C THR A 74 -14.93 48.70 13.21
N SER A 75 -15.76 48.82 12.17
CA SER A 75 -16.12 47.74 11.25
C SER A 75 -15.12 47.65 10.09
N GLN A 76 -14.26 46.64 10.11
CA GLN A 76 -13.70 46.03 8.89
C GLN A 76 -14.45 44.71 8.68
N LYS A 77 -15.15 44.58 7.55
CA LYS A 77 -15.90 43.38 7.19
C LYS A 77 -14.93 42.23 6.89
N HIS A 78 -14.63 41.42 7.90
CA HIS A 78 -14.09 40.09 7.72
C HIS A 78 -15.24 39.11 7.46
N GLN A 79 -14.98 38.22 6.50
CA GLN A 79 -15.78 37.09 6.05
C GLN A 79 -16.29 36.27 7.26
N GLU A 80 -17.59 36.30 7.52
CA GLU A 80 -18.24 35.40 8.48
C GLU A 80 -18.23 33.98 7.89
N LEU A 81 -17.21 33.20 8.27
CA LEU A 81 -17.22 31.75 8.10
C LEU A 81 -18.41 31.17 8.87
N ILE A 82 -19.24 30.40 8.15
CA ILE A 82 -20.42 29.71 8.68
C ILE A 82 -19.97 28.78 9.82
N GLY A 83 -20.44 29.07 11.04
CA GLY A 83 -20.46 28.13 12.17
C GLY A 83 -19.11 27.67 12.69
N SER A 84 -18.40 28.49 13.46
CA SER A 84 -17.26 28.01 14.25
C SER A 84 -17.75 27.17 15.45
N PRO A 85 -17.31 25.92 15.66
CA PRO A 85 -17.78 25.08 16.76
C PRO A 85 -17.19 25.47 18.11
N ASP A 86 -17.88 25.05 19.16
CA ASP A 86 -17.39 25.06 20.54
C ASP A 86 -16.28 24.00 20.72
N ILE A 87 -15.22 24.33 21.48
CA ILE A 87 -14.08 23.44 21.76
C ILE A 87 -14.53 22.14 22.44
N HIS A 88 -15.66 22.18 23.16
CA HIS A 88 -16.28 21.02 23.78
C HIS A 88 -16.67 19.93 22.78
N TYR A 89 -17.03 20.29 21.54
CA TYR A 89 -17.33 19.30 20.48
C TYR A 89 -16.07 18.52 20.09
N TRP A 90 -14.94 19.22 19.91
CA TRP A 90 -13.67 18.61 19.53
C TRP A 90 -13.12 17.67 20.60
N ILE A 91 -13.25 18.06 21.88
CA ILE A 91 -12.86 17.24 23.03
C ILE A 91 -13.77 16.03 23.17
N LYS A 92 -15.10 16.22 23.12
CA LYS A 92 -16.09 15.13 23.24
C LYS A 92 -15.87 14.02 22.20
N HIS A 93 -15.47 14.39 20.99
CA HIS A 93 -15.30 13.44 19.89
C HIS A 93 -13.84 13.02 19.64
N GLN A 94 -12.92 13.31 20.57
CA GLN A 94 -11.49 12.94 20.49
C GLN A 94 -10.81 13.38 19.18
N LEU A 95 -11.20 14.54 18.66
CA LEU A 95 -10.65 15.10 17.42
C LEU A 95 -9.36 15.90 17.66
N LEU A 96 -8.92 16.01 18.92
CA LEU A 96 -7.67 16.66 19.32
C LEU A 96 -6.62 15.60 19.66
N ASP A 97 -5.40 15.83 19.19
CA ASP A 97 -4.21 15.07 19.57
C ASP A 97 -4.05 15.11 21.10
N GLU A 98 -3.75 13.98 21.71
CA GLU A 98 -3.57 13.84 23.16
C GLU A 98 -2.47 14.78 23.69
N GLY A 99 -1.45 15.09 22.90
CA GLY A 99 -0.43 16.10 23.21
C GLY A 99 -0.95 17.54 23.15
N VAL A 100 -1.89 17.85 22.25
CA VAL A 100 -2.55 19.17 22.20
C VAL A 100 -3.53 19.31 23.35
N LEU A 101 -4.28 18.23 23.65
CA LEU A 101 -5.18 18.17 24.79
C LEU A 101 -4.40 18.36 26.10
N ARG A 102 -3.28 17.65 26.30
CA ARG A 102 -2.40 17.85 27.46
C ARG A 102 -1.87 19.27 27.56
N LYS A 103 -1.45 19.89 26.45
CA LYS A 103 -0.98 21.29 26.44
C LYS A 103 -2.10 22.28 26.78
N LEU A 104 -3.32 22.03 26.30
CA LEU A 104 -4.51 22.80 26.65
C LEU A 104 -4.87 22.63 28.14
N GLU A 105 -4.85 21.39 28.65
CA GLU A 105 -5.07 21.06 30.06
C GLU A 105 -4.01 21.68 30.98
N MET A 106 -2.76 21.78 30.51
CA MET A 106 -1.64 22.42 31.21
C MET A 106 -1.63 23.95 31.09
N GLY A 107 -2.59 24.56 30.38
CA GLY A 107 -2.65 26.02 30.15
C GLY A 107 -1.53 26.57 29.25
N LEU A 108 -0.80 25.70 28.54
CA LEU A 108 0.26 26.07 27.59
C LEU A 108 -0.29 26.47 26.21
N LEU A 109 -1.57 26.20 25.97
CA LEU A 109 -2.34 26.65 24.81
C LEU A 109 -3.67 27.19 25.29
N THR A 110 -4.09 28.32 24.72
CA THR A 110 -5.42 28.89 24.93
C THR A 110 -6.46 28.22 24.02
N VAL A 111 -7.73 28.32 24.40
CA VAL A 111 -8.87 27.83 23.59
C VAL A 111 -8.89 28.53 22.22
N GLU A 112 -8.53 29.80 22.18
CA GLU A 112 -8.44 30.63 20.98
C GLU A 112 -7.27 30.18 20.08
N GLU A 113 -6.11 29.85 20.65
CA GLU A 113 -4.98 29.29 19.88
C GLU A 113 -5.28 27.89 19.35
N VAL A 114 -5.93 27.04 20.14
CA VAL A 114 -6.40 25.73 19.67
C VAL A 114 -7.42 25.93 18.54
N ARG A 115 -8.37 26.85 18.69
CA ARG A 115 -9.37 27.16 17.65
C ARG A 115 -8.75 27.74 16.39
N ALA A 116 -7.81 28.66 16.48
CA ALA A 116 -7.06 29.18 15.34
C ALA A 116 -6.28 28.05 14.65
N SER A 117 -5.63 27.17 15.41
CA SER A 117 -4.96 25.98 14.87
C SER A 117 -5.92 24.98 14.22
N LEU A 118 -7.18 24.91 14.68
CA LEU A 118 -8.22 24.04 14.15
C LEU A 118 -8.86 24.60 12.86
N VAL A 119 -9.03 25.92 12.76
CA VAL A 119 -9.48 26.60 11.54
C VAL A 119 -8.44 26.46 10.42
N HIS A 120 -7.15 26.43 10.76
CA HIS A 120 -6.09 26.07 9.81
C HIS A 120 -5.98 24.55 9.55
N ARG A 121 -6.70 23.71 10.31
CA ARG A 121 -6.76 22.23 10.16
C ARG A 121 -8.04 21.73 9.48
N THR A 122 -8.99 22.59 9.10
CA THR A 122 -10.02 22.20 8.14
C THR A 122 -9.35 22.03 6.78
N ASP A 123 -8.67 20.90 6.62
CA ASP A 123 -7.87 20.58 5.47
C ASP A 123 -8.73 20.60 4.21
N LYS A 124 -8.14 21.11 3.12
CA LYS A 124 -8.76 21.10 1.81
C LYS A 124 -9.18 19.66 1.47
N PRO A 125 -10.47 19.41 1.17
CA PRO A 125 -10.95 18.05 0.95
C PRO A 125 -10.23 17.42 -0.24
N ALA A 126 -10.02 16.10 -0.20
CA ALA A 126 -9.43 15.36 -1.30
C ALA A 126 -10.36 15.45 -2.52
N THR A 127 -10.06 16.41 -3.40
CA THR A 127 -10.97 16.85 -4.45
C THR A 127 -10.27 16.79 -5.79
N VAL A 128 -10.93 16.16 -6.77
CA VAL A 128 -10.47 16.12 -8.15
C VAL A 128 -10.79 17.46 -8.80
N ALA A 129 -9.75 18.24 -9.11
CA ALA A 129 -9.84 19.63 -9.57
C ALA A 129 -9.82 19.78 -11.10
N GLY A 130 -9.27 18.82 -11.81
CA GLY A 130 -9.12 18.88 -13.27
C GLY A 130 -8.37 17.69 -13.83
N LEU A 131 -7.81 17.86 -15.02
CA LEU A 131 -7.02 16.85 -15.72
C LEU A 131 -5.52 17.18 -15.63
N TYR A 132 -4.70 16.15 -15.69
CA TYR A 132 -3.28 16.24 -15.99
C TYR A 132 -3.03 15.63 -17.37
N VAL A 133 -2.74 16.46 -18.36
CA VAL A 133 -2.57 16.02 -19.75
C VAL A 133 -1.12 15.63 -19.97
N GLU A 134 -0.86 14.33 -20.08
CA GLU A 134 0.49 13.79 -20.02
C GLU A 134 1.42 14.20 -21.15
N SER A 135 0.88 14.33 -22.37
CA SER A 135 1.64 14.75 -23.55
C SER A 135 2.20 16.16 -23.39
N SER A 136 1.51 17.02 -22.62
CA SER A 136 1.89 18.41 -22.38
C SER A 136 2.50 18.65 -20.99
N LYS A 137 2.38 17.69 -20.08
CA LYS A 137 2.76 17.79 -18.66
C LYS A 137 2.06 18.93 -17.90
N LYS A 138 0.89 19.37 -18.37
CA LYS A 138 0.14 20.51 -17.81
C LYS A 138 -1.17 20.07 -17.19
N LYS A 139 -1.56 20.80 -16.14
CA LYS A 139 -2.90 20.74 -15.56
C LYS A 139 -3.90 21.50 -16.43
N MET A 140 -5.14 21.00 -16.52
CA MET A 140 -6.20 21.59 -17.33
C MET A 140 -7.55 21.57 -16.58
N PRO A 141 -8.27 22.70 -16.49
CA PRO A 141 -9.60 22.75 -15.88
C PRO A 141 -10.62 21.90 -16.65
N PHE A 142 -11.64 21.39 -15.98
CA PHE A 142 -12.64 20.51 -16.62
C PHE A 142 -13.37 21.13 -17.81
N LEU A 143 -13.77 22.41 -17.73
CA LEU A 143 -14.49 23.05 -18.83
C LEU A 143 -13.59 23.32 -20.03
N GLU A 144 -12.33 23.71 -19.80
CA GLU A 144 -11.34 23.86 -20.85
C GLU A 144 -11.05 22.50 -21.52
N ALA A 145 -10.90 21.45 -20.72
CA ALA A 145 -10.70 20.10 -21.22
C ALA A 145 -11.90 19.61 -22.03
N ALA A 146 -13.13 19.95 -21.62
CA ALA A 146 -14.33 19.63 -22.38
C ALA A 146 -14.40 20.38 -23.72
N ALA A 147 -14.04 21.67 -23.73
CA ALA A 147 -13.97 22.46 -24.95
C ALA A 147 -12.92 21.94 -25.95
N LYS A 148 -11.81 21.39 -25.44
CA LYS A 148 -10.74 20.76 -26.23
C LYS A 148 -10.99 19.29 -26.58
N GLY A 149 -12.11 18.70 -26.14
CA GLY A 149 -12.49 17.33 -26.47
C GLY A 149 -11.78 16.23 -25.67
N PHE A 150 -11.08 16.56 -24.58
CA PHE A 150 -10.46 15.57 -23.69
C PHE A 150 -11.49 14.79 -22.85
N LEU A 151 -12.65 15.38 -22.58
CA LEU A 151 -13.78 14.72 -21.93
C LEU A 151 -15.10 15.31 -22.40
N ALA A 152 -16.19 14.57 -22.22
CA ALA A 152 -17.53 15.09 -22.49
C ALA A 152 -17.92 16.18 -21.46
N LYS A 153 -18.67 17.20 -21.89
CA LYS A 153 -19.19 18.26 -21.00
C LYS A 153 -20.05 17.70 -19.85
N THR A 154 -20.72 16.56 -20.07
CA THR A 154 -21.47 15.84 -19.03
C THR A 154 -20.55 15.27 -17.94
N TYR A 155 -19.37 14.77 -18.30
CA TYR A 155 -18.39 14.25 -17.33
C TYR A 155 -17.73 15.38 -16.55
N ALA A 156 -17.43 16.50 -17.22
CA ALA A 156 -16.96 17.71 -16.55
C ALA A 156 -17.94 18.17 -15.45
N LEU A 157 -19.24 18.16 -15.76
CA LEU A 157 -20.28 18.50 -14.78
C LEU A 157 -20.33 17.51 -13.60
N GLU A 158 -20.16 16.20 -13.83
CA GLU A 158 -20.13 15.20 -12.75
C GLU A 158 -19.05 15.54 -11.70
N PHE A 159 -17.85 15.93 -12.15
CA PHE A 159 -16.77 16.33 -11.24
C PHE A 159 -17.04 17.67 -10.56
N LEU A 160 -17.59 18.67 -11.26
CA LEU A 160 -17.93 19.96 -10.65
C LEU A 160 -19.05 19.83 -9.60
N GLU A 161 -20.06 18.98 -9.83
CA GLU A 161 -21.07 18.66 -8.82
C GLU A 161 -20.44 17.98 -7.60
N ALA A 162 -19.46 17.09 -7.80
CA ALA A 162 -18.72 16.48 -6.71
C ALA A 162 -17.94 17.52 -5.89
N GLN A 163 -17.25 18.46 -6.54
CA GLN A 163 -16.57 19.57 -5.86
C GLN A 163 -17.54 20.39 -5.00
N ALA A 164 -18.65 20.84 -5.60
CA ALA A 164 -19.68 21.61 -4.90
C ALA A 164 -20.26 20.83 -3.71
N ALA A 165 -20.51 19.53 -3.86
CA ALA A 165 -21.01 18.66 -2.81
C ALA A 165 -19.98 18.38 -1.68
N THR A 166 -18.71 18.73 -1.89
CA THR A 166 -17.61 18.56 -0.94
C THR A 166 -17.13 19.84 -0.26
N GLY A 167 -17.74 20.98 -0.57
CA GLY A 167 -17.51 22.25 0.12
C GLY A 167 -17.46 23.45 -0.81
N SER A 168 -16.71 23.34 -1.90
CA SER A 168 -16.37 24.47 -2.76
C SER A 168 -15.85 23.99 -4.11
N LEU A 169 -15.96 24.84 -5.12
CA LEU A 169 -15.29 24.65 -6.40
C LEU A 169 -13.82 25.05 -6.27
N VAL A 170 -12.97 24.46 -7.10
CA VAL A 170 -11.53 24.77 -7.11
C VAL A 170 -11.20 25.60 -8.33
N ASP A 171 -10.61 26.77 -8.12
CA ASP A 171 -9.90 27.49 -9.16
C ASP A 171 -8.56 26.79 -9.40
N LEU A 172 -8.43 26.09 -10.52
CA LEU A 172 -7.24 25.30 -10.82
C LEU A 172 -5.99 26.16 -11.07
N ALA A 173 -6.16 27.42 -11.48
CA ALA A 173 -5.05 28.32 -11.75
C ALA A 173 -4.36 28.75 -10.44
N THR A 174 -5.15 29.18 -9.46
CA THR A 174 -4.67 29.69 -8.16
C THR A 174 -4.56 28.60 -7.10
N GLY A 175 -5.32 27.51 -7.24
CA GLY A 175 -5.49 26.51 -6.19
C GLY A 175 -6.45 26.94 -5.07
N GLU A 176 -7.13 28.08 -5.19
CA GLU A 176 -8.08 28.53 -4.18
C GLU A 176 -9.43 27.81 -4.30
N THR A 177 -10.12 27.67 -3.17
CA THR A 177 -11.51 27.19 -3.12
C THR A 177 -12.47 28.37 -3.15
N VAL A 178 -13.50 28.30 -3.98
CA VAL A 178 -14.51 29.35 -4.17
C VAL A 178 -15.92 28.77 -4.10
N SER A 179 -16.87 29.58 -3.67
CA SER A 179 -18.29 29.21 -3.72
C SER A 179 -18.80 29.08 -5.16
N VAL A 180 -19.96 28.46 -5.36
CA VAL A 180 -20.57 28.37 -6.70
C VAL A 180 -20.89 29.76 -7.27
N ALA A 181 -21.30 30.70 -6.41
CA ALA A 181 -21.56 32.08 -6.80
C ALA A 181 -20.30 32.80 -7.28
N GLU A 182 -19.21 32.73 -6.52
CA GLU A 182 -17.92 33.34 -6.89
C GLU A 182 -17.32 32.69 -8.14
N ALA A 183 -17.50 31.38 -8.32
CA ALA A 183 -17.03 30.68 -9.51
C ALA A 183 -17.73 31.13 -10.79
N LEU A 184 -19.01 31.50 -10.71
CA LEU A 184 -19.76 32.09 -11.83
C LEU A 184 -19.25 33.50 -12.15
N GLU A 185 -18.98 34.31 -11.13
CA GLU A 185 -18.44 35.67 -11.29
C GLU A 185 -17.03 35.66 -11.90
N LYS A 186 -16.18 34.72 -11.47
CA LYS A 186 -14.82 34.52 -12.00
C LYS A 186 -14.80 33.81 -13.36
N GLY A 187 -15.93 33.34 -13.88
CA GLY A 187 -16.01 32.60 -15.15
C GLY A 187 -15.37 31.21 -15.11
N ILE A 188 -15.19 30.63 -13.93
CA ILE A 188 -14.67 29.26 -13.74
C ILE A 188 -15.73 28.24 -14.19
N VAL A 189 -17.02 28.57 -14.02
CA VAL A 189 -18.16 27.75 -14.44
C VAL A 189 -19.16 28.54 -15.28
N ASP A 190 -19.84 27.85 -16.20
CA ASP A 190 -20.86 28.46 -17.06
C ASP A 190 -22.18 28.72 -16.31
N LEU A 191 -22.90 29.79 -16.69
CA LEU A 191 -24.25 30.06 -16.17
C LEU A 191 -25.23 28.89 -16.40
N SER A 192 -25.03 28.11 -17.47
CA SER A 192 -25.83 26.92 -17.78
C SER A 192 -25.76 25.82 -16.71
N MET A 193 -24.74 25.85 -15.84
CA MET A 193 -24.54 24.86 -14.77
C MET A 193 -25.01 25.35 -13.40
N LYS A 194 -25.40 26.63 -13.28
CA LYS A 194 -25.73 27.28 -11.99
C LYS A 194 -26.71 26.47 -11.16
N GLU A 195 -27.86 26.10 -11.71
CA GLU A 195 -28.91 25.39 -10.95
C GLU A 195 -28.42 24.05 -10.38
N LYS A 196 -27.67 23.29 -11.18
CA LYS A 196 -27.16 21.98 -10.78
C LYS A 196 -26.06 22.08 -9.71
N LEU A 197 -25.16 23.05 -9.85
CA LEU A 197 -24.07 23.26 -8.90
C LEU A 197 -24.59 23.81 -7.57
N MET A 198 -25.53 24.78 -7.59
CA MET A 198 -26.18 25.29 -6.37
C MET A 198 -26.97 24.18 -5.65
N GLU A 199 -27.60 23.29 -6.41
CA GLU A 199 -28.28 22.13 -5.84
C GLU A 199 -27.30 21.13 -5.20
N ALA A 200 -26.11 20.93 -5.78
CA ALA A 200 -25.06 20.10 -5.18
C ALA A 200 -24.45 20.73 -3.93
N GLU A 201 -24.27 22.06 -3.90
CA GLU A 201 -23.74 22.82 -2.75
C GLU A 201 -24.62 22.69 -1.49
N LYS A 202 -25.93 22.39 -1.64
CA LYS A 202 -26.82 22.06 -0.51
C LYS A 202 -26.37 20.85 0.30
N ALA A 203 -25.55 19.97 -0.28
CA ALA A 203 -24.93 18.86 0.47
C ALA A 203 -24.02 19.32 1.61
N VAL A 204 -23.57 20.58 1.56
CA VAL A 204 -22.71 21.24 2.56
C VAL A 204 -23.53 22.20 3.41
N SER A 205 -24.31 23.08 2.77
CA SER A 205 -25.09 24.10 3.49
C SER A 205 -26.31 23.54 4.23
N GLY A 206 -26.74 22.34 3.87
CA GLY A 206 -27.90 21.63 4.42
C GLY A 206 -29.18 21.81 3.60
N TYR A 207 -30.03 20.78 3.64
CA TYR A 207 -31.37 20.80 3.04
C TYR A 207 -32.38 21.30 4.06
N ILE A 208 -33.11 22.37 3.74
CA ILE A 208 -34.06 22.98 4.67
C ILE A 208 -35.39 22.21 4.60
N SER A 209 -35.79 21.60 5.72
CA SER A 209 -37.07 20.89 5.89
C SER A 209 -37.67 21.25 7.24
N LYS A 210 -38.91 21.73 7.26
CA LYS A 210 -39.65 22.06 8.51
C LYS A 210 -38.85 22.97 9.47
N GLY A 211 -38.09 23.92 8.91
CA GLY A 211 -37.25 24.86 9.68
C GLY A 211 -35.92 24.30 10.19
N ARG A 212 -35.58 23.03 9.90
CA ARG A 212 -34.31 22.39 10.24
C ARG A 212 -33.40 22.26 9.02
N LYS A 213 -32.09 22.34 9.23
CA LYS A 213 -31.07 21.99 8.23
C LYS A 213 -30.75 20.50 8.35
N LEU A 214 -31.02 19.75 7.29
CA LEU A 214 -30.78 18.32 7.23
C LEU A 214 -29.49 18.03 6.46
N SER A 215 -28.74 17.04 6.94
CA SER A 215 -27.63 16.45 6.18
C SER A 215 -28.14 15.70 4.95
N VAL A 216 -27.24 15.33 4.04
CA VAL A 216 -27.58 14.55 2.83
C VAL A 216 -28.31 13.26 3.20
N PHE A 217 -27.83 12.52 4.19
CA PHE A 217 -28.45 11.26 4.63
C PHE A 217 -29.86 11.50 5.19
N GLN A 218 -30.03 12.50 6.05
CA GLN A 218 -31.34 12.83 6.62
C GLN A 218 -32.33 13.31 5.55
N ALA A 219 -31.88 14.13 4.60
CA ALA A 219 -32.69 14.57 3.48
C ALA A 219 -33.12 13.42 2.56
N MET A 220 -32.24 12.42 2.40
CA MET A 220 -32.54 11.19 1.65
C MET A 220 -33.59 10.34 2.37
N GLU A 221 -33.51 10.20 3.68
CA GLU A 221 -34.50 9.47 4.48
C GLU A 221 -35.86 10.19 4.52
N GLU A 222 -35.86 11.53 4.55
CA GLU A 222 -37.08 12.34 4.41
C GLU A 222 -37.60 12.43 2.96
N ARG A 223 -36.94 11.77 1.99
CA ARG A 223 -37.29 11.77 0.56
C ARG A 223 -37.29 13.16 -0.10
N ILE A 224 -36.53 14.10 0.46
CA ILE A 224 -36.28 15.43 -0.14
C ILE A 224 -35.34 15.28 -1.33
N ILE A 225 -34.37 14.37 -1.22
CA ILE A 225 -33.52 13.93 -2.32
C ILE A 225 -33.78 12.46 -2.60
N ASP A 226 -33.69 12.06 -3.87
CA ASP A 226 -33.81 10.66 -4.23
C ASP A 226 -32.62 9.85 -3.70
N ARG A 227 -32.84 8.55 -3.47
CA ARG A 227 -31.83 7.67 -2.88
C ARG A 227 -30.57 7.53 -3.74
N PHE A 228 -30.68 7.57 -5.07
CA PHE A 228 -29.51 7.43 -5.94
C PHE A 228 -28.62 8.67 -5.87
N LYS A 229 -29.21 9.87 -5.97
CA LYS A 229 -28.49 11.14 -5.82
C LYS A 229 -27.91 11.29 -4.42
N GLY A 230 -28.68 10.96 -3.38
CA GLY A 230 -28.23 10.96 -1.99
C GLY A 230 -27.02 10.07 -1.77
N LYS A 231 -27.09 8.79 -2.18
CA LYS A 231 -25.97 7.85 -2.07
C LYS A 231 -24.75 8.28 -2.89
N LYS A 232 -24.93 8.82 -4.10
CA LYS A 232 -23.82 9.36 -4.91
C LYS A 232 -23.08 10.47 -4.15
N ILE A 233 -23.81 11.41 -3.55
CA ILE A 233 -23.20 12.51 -2.77
C ILE A 233 -22.50 11.96 -1.52
N LEU A 234 -23.14 11.04 -0.79
CA LEU A 234 -22.55 10.42 0.41
C LEU A 234 -21.26 9.65 0.08
N GLU A 235 -21.24 8.92 -1.03
CA GLU A 235 -20.04 8.22 -1.51
C GLU A 235 -18.90 9.20 -1.76
N VAL A 236 -19.15 10.32 -2.47
CA VAL A 236 -18.15 11.36 -2.72
C VAL A 236 -17.65 11.98 -1.41
N GLN A 237 -18.54 12.31 -0.46
CA GLN A 237 -18.14 12.90 0.83
C GLN A 237 -17.29 11.94 1.66
N VAL A 238 -17.68 10.68 1.77
CA VAL A 238 -16.90 9.63 2.45
C VAL A 238 -15.51 9.50 1.81
N SER A 239 -15.45 9.40 0.48
CA SER A 239 -14.20 9.27 -0.28
C SER A 239 -13.28 10.49 -0.18
N SER A 240 -13.83 11.68 0.10
CA SER A 240 -13.07 12.94 0.23
C SER A 240 -12.73 13.33 1.67
N GLY A 241 -12.95 12.45 2.64
CA GLY A 241 -12.48 12.61 4.03
C GLY A 241 -13.55 12.72 5.11
N GLY A 242 -14.84 12.53 4.77
CA GLY A 242 -15.92 12.52 5.76
C GLY A 242 -17.17 13.30 5.34
N LEU A 243 -18.22 13.23 6.16
CA LEU A 243 -19.54 13.80 5.87
C LEU A 243 -19.70 15.21 6.44
N PHE A 244 -20.51 16.04 5.79
CA PHE A 244 -20.83 17.36 6.33
C PHE A 244 -21.98 17.30 7.34
N ASN A 245 -21.75 17.90 8.50
CA ASN A 245 -22.78 18.27 9.44
C ASN A 245 -23.23 19.71 9.15
N PRO A 246 -24.43 19.93 8.59
CA PRO A 246 -24.88 21.27 8.22
C PRO A 246 -25.30 22.14 9.41
N GLU A 247 -25.48 21.55 10.60
CA GLU A 247 -25.73 22.31 11.83
C GLU A 247 -24.45 22.96 12.34
N THR A 248 -23.32 22.25 12.28
CA THR A 248 -22.01 22.77 12.71
C THR A 248 -21.20 23.39 11.56
N GLY A 249 -21.61 23.19 10.30
CA GLY A 249 -20.87 23.62 9.11
C GLY A 249 -19.59 22.81 8.85
N MET A 250 -19.35 21.73 9.60
CA MET A 250 -18.10 21.00 9.57
C MET A 250 -18.19 19.67 8.85
N ARG A 251 -17.06 19.28 8.23
CA ARG A 251 -16.83 17.90 7.84
C ARG A 251 -16.39 17.06 9.03
N VAL A 252 -17.04 15.93 9.25
CA VAL A 252 -16.75 14.99 10.31
C VAL A 252 -16.36 13.62 9.74
N PRO A 253 -15.39 12.91 10.34
CA PRO A 253 -15.05 11.54 9.99
C PRO A 253 -16.28 10.60 10.04
N THR A 254 -16.23 9.54 9.22
CA THR A 254 -17.35 8.57 9.07
C THR A 254 -17.82 7.98 10.40
N PHE A 255 -16.90 7.70 11.34
CA PHE A 255 -17.28 7.13 12.65
C PHE A 255 -18.10 8.10 13.50
N ILE A 256 -17.82 9.41 13.43
CA ILE A 256 -18.61 10.45 14.10
C ILE A 256 -19.95 10.59 13.39
N ALA A 257 -19.95 10.61 12.06
CA ALA A 257 -21.17 10.69 11.28
C ALA A 257 -22.17 9.55 11.60
N LEU A 258 -21.68 8.34 11.85
CA LEU A 258 -22.51 7.21 12.30
C LEU A 258 -23.12 7.47 13.68
N ASN A 259 -22.32 7.99 14.63
CA ASN A 259 -22.77 8.27 15.99
C ASN A 259 -23.79 9.42 16.05
N ASP A 260 -23.58 10.44 15.22
CA ASP A 260 -24.42 11.65 15.14
C ASP A 260 -25.65 11.44 14.23
N GLY A 261 -25.84 10.24 13.65
CA GLY A 261 -26.97 9.94 12.77
C GLY A 261 -26.93 10.67 11.42
N LEU A 262 -25.75 11.11 11.00
CA LEU A 262 -25.48 11.71 9.68
C LEU A 262 -25.22 10.65 8.59
N LEU A 263 -25.08 9.39 9.00
CA LEU A 263 -24.98 8.22 8.14
C LEU A 263 -25.47 6.99 8.92
N SER A 264 -26.05 6.00 8.23
CA SER A 264 -26.33 4.68 8.84
C SER A 264 -25.32 3.63 8.40
N LYS A 265 -25.14 2.57 9.20
CA LYS A 265 -24.24 1.45 8.87
C LYS A 265 -24.67 0.74 7.58
N GLU A 266 -25.98 0.57 7.39
CA GLU A 266 -26.57 -0.05 6.20
C GLU A 266 -26.30 0.80 4.94
N THR A 267 -26.41 2.11 5.08
CA THR A 267 -26.12 3.04 3.97
C THR A 267 -24.64 3.00 3.65
N GLN A 268 -23.75 3.07 4.65
CA GLN A 268 -22.30 2.98 4.48
C GLN A 268 -21.89 1.71 3.72
N GLN A 269 -22.42 0.54 4.12
CA GLN A 269 -22.11 -0.74 3.47
C GLN A 269 -22.62 -0.81 2.02
N SER A 270 -23.69 -0.09 1.70
CA SER A 270 -24.30 -0.07 0.37
C SER A 270 -23.82 1.06 -0.54
N LEU A 271 -22.86 1.89 -0.11
CA LEU A 271 -22.30 2.96 -0.96
C LEU A 271 -21.57 2.43 -2.19
N HIS A 272 -21.01 1.23 -2.13
CA HIS A 272 -20.31 0.59 -3.26
C HIS A 272 -21.05 -0.65 -3.80
N ASP A 273 -22.35 -0.77 -3.52
CA ASP A 273 -23.19 -1.82 -4.10
C ASP A 273 -23.72 -1.35 -5.48
N PRO A 274 -23.33 -2.01 -6.59
CA PRO A 274 -23.71 -1.58 -7.93
C PRO A 274 -25.21 -1.66 -8.22
N VAL A 275 -25.97 -2.44 -7.43
CA VAL A 275 -27.43 -2.56 -7.60
C VAL A 275 -28.14 -1.36 -6.96
N SER A 276 -27.78 -1.01 -5.72
CA SER A 276 -28.43 0.09 -4.99
C SER A 276 -27.76 1.45 -5.15
N ASN A 277 -26.50 1.50 -5.57
CA ASN A 277 -25.75 2.70 -5.89
C ASN A 277 -24.90 2.49 -7.16
N PRO A 278 -25.46 2.73 -8.36
CA PRO A 278 -24.71 2.56 -9.60
C PRO A 278 -23.59 3.61 -9.70
N LYS A 279 -22.47 3.20 -10.30
CA LYS A 279 -21.28 4.04 -10.50
C LYS A 279 -21.63 5.39 -11.14
N GLY A 280 -21.35 6.48 -10.42
CA GLY A 280 -21.85 7.82 -10.72
C GLY A 280 -20.95 8.71 -11.57
N PHE A 281 -19.74 8.25 -11.90
CA PHE A 281 -18.71 9.00 -12.61
C PHE A 281 -18.21 8.24 -13.84
N HIS A 282 -17.66 8.96 -14.81
CA HIS A 282 -16.93 8.37 -15.93
C HIS A 282 -15.45 8.71 -15.85
N SER A 283 -14.59 7.72 -16.07
CA SER A 283 -13.16 7.94 -16.25
C SER A 283 -12.92 8.77 -17.52
N PRO A 284 -12.27 9.95 -17.45
CA PRO A 284 -11.92 10.75 -18.63
C PRO A 284 -11.09 9.99 -19.66
N ASP A 285 -10.21 9.09 -19.20
CA ASP A 285 -9.28 8.36 -20.07
C ASP A 285 -9.95 7.16 -20.76
N THR A 286 -10.75 6.38 -20.03
CA THR A 286 -11.33 5.12 -20.54
C THR A 286 -12.82 5.19 -20.89
N GLY A 287 -13.51 6.24 -20.48
CA GLY A 287 -14.98 6.35 -20.56
C GLY A 287 -15.75 5.34 -19.70
N GLN A 288 -15.06 4.48 -18.94
CA GLN A 288 -15.71 3.48 -18.09
C GLN A 288 -16.33 4.13 -16.86
N ARG A 289 -17.47 3.60 -16.42
CA ARG A 289 -18.13 4.06 -15.20
C ARG A 289 -17.32 3.64 -13.97
N ALA A 290 -17.20 4.56 -13.01
CA ALA A 290 -16.43 4.42 -11.78
C ALA A 290 -17.17 5.03 -10.57
N TYR A 291 -16.83 4.55 -9.37
CA TYR A 291 -17.07 5.27 -8.12
C TYR A 291 -16.04 6.40 -7.95
N TYR A 292 -16.33 7.40 -7.12
CA TYR A 292 -15.41 8.52 -6.93
C TYR A 292 -14.10 8.08 -6.27
N ASP A 293 -14.15 7.13 -5.32
CA ASP A 293 -12.95 6.53 -4.71
C ASP A 293 -12.06 5.81 -5.75
N GLU A 294 -12.66 5.13 -6.73
CA GLU A 294 -11.94 4.48 -7.83
C GLU A 294 -11.21 5.53 -8.69
N ILE A 295 -11.84 6.68 -8.99
CA ILE A 295 -11.18 7.78 -9.71
C ILE A 295 -10.07 8.41 -8.88
N LEU A 296 -10.30 8.70 -7.59
CA LEU A 296 -9.27 9.24 -6.69
C LEU A 296 -8.03 8.35 -6.65
N LYS A 297 -8.23 7.02 -6.58
CA LYS A 297 -7.14 6.04 -6.65
C LYS A 297 -6.38 6.07 -7.96
N THR A 298 -6.85 6.73 -9.02
CA THR A 298 -6.11 6.89 -10.29
C THR A 298 -5.53 8.28 -10.50
N CYS A 299 -5.79 9.22 -9.59
CA CYS A 299 -5.37 10.61 -9.72
C CYS A 299 -3.89 10.82 -9.37
N LEU A 300 -3.36 11.94 -9.85
CA LEU A 300 -2.08 12.55 -9.47
C LEU A 300 -2.35 13.72 -8.52
N TYR A 301 -1.54 13.88 -7.49
CA TYR A 301 -1.59 15.01 -6.57
C TYR A 301 -0.66 16.12 -7.05
N ASP A 302 -1.20 17.28 -7.42
CA ASP A 302 -0.43 18.45 -7.81
C ASP A 302 -0.03 19.27 -6.58
N ILE A 303 1.27 19.38 -6.32
CA ILE A 303 1.80 20.11 -5.16
C ILE A 303 1.58 21.62 -5.28
N ASN A 304 1.47 22.16 -6.50
CA ASN A 304 1.27 23.61 -6.70
C ASN A 304 -0.14 24.05 -6.31
N GLY A 305 -1.16 23.30 -6.75
CA GLY A 305 -2.57 23.58 -6.43
C GLY A 305 -3.06 22.88 -5.16
N SER A 306 -2.29 21.95 -4.59
CA SER A 306 -2.70 21.05 -3.51
C SER A 306 -4.02 20.32 -3.83
N VAL A 307 -4.10 19.74 -5.03
CA VAL A 307 -5.33 19.18 -5.62
C VAL A 307 -5.06 17.86 -6.34
N PHE A 308 -6.12 17.06 -6.54
CA PHE A 308 -6.03 15.87 -7.37
C PHE A 308 -6.37 16.18 -8.83
N LEU A 309 -5.61 15.58 -9.75
CA LEU A 309 -5.80 15.68 -11.18
C LEU A 309 -5.95 14.29 -11.78
N VAL A 310 -6.94 14.13 -12.66
CA VAL A 310 -7.10 12.87 -13.39
C VAL A 310 -6.08 12.82 -14.52
N PRO A 311 -5.17 11.83 -14.57
CA PRO A 311 -4.26 11.70 -15.69
C PRO A 311 -5.03 11.35 -16.97
N PHE A 312 -4.62 11.94 -18.08
CA PHE A 312 -5.14 11.64 -19.41
C PHE A 312 -3.97 11.49 -20.39
N GLY A 313 -3.89 10.35 -21.07
CA GLY A 313 -2.82 10.06 -22.03
C GLY A 313 -2.33 8.61 -22.01
N GLU A 314 -1.42 8.29 -22.93
CA GLU A 314 -0.93 6.94 -23.17
C GLU A 314 -0.07 6.36 -22.03
N ARG A 315 0.49 7.20 -21.15
CA ARG A 315 1.40 6.75 -20.10
C ARG A 315 0.63 6.61 -18.79
N HIS A 316 0.42 5.38 -18.38
CA HIS A 316 -0.34 5.15 -17.15
C HIS A 316 0.55 5.28 -15.90
N LEU A 317 0.97 6.51 -15.56
CA LEU A 317 1.78 6.82 -14.37
C LEU A 317 1.23 6.23 -13.07
N THR A 318 -0.09 6.12 -13.01
CA THR A 318 -0.83 5.64 -11.84
C THR A 318 -1.09 4.14 -11.87
N ASN A 319 -0.64 3.43 -12.92
CA ASN A 319 -0.71 1.97 -12.97
C ASN A 319 0.48 1.34 -12.27
N THR A 320 0.19 0.45 -11.32
CA THR A 320 1.20 -0.45 -10.75
C THR A 320 1.73 -1.36 -11.86
N SER A 321 3.05 -1.46 -11.95
CA SER A 321 3.78 -2.33 -12.88
C SER A 321 4.79 -3.15 -12.10
N PRO A 322 5.11 -4.38 -12.53
CA PRO A 322 6.24 -5.12 -11.97
C PRO A 322 7.56 -4.43 -12.30
N MET A 323 7.64 -3.61 -13.35
CA MET A 323 8.90 -2.96 -13.77
C MET A 323 9.19 -1.65 -13.02
N SER A 324 8.24 -1.10 -12.26
CA SER A 324 8.41 0.18 -11.57
C SER A 324 8.32 0.02 -10.05
N PRO A 325 9.35 0.46 -9.28
CA PRO A 325 9.35 0.33 -7.82
C PRO A 325 8.23 1.14 -7.18
N HIS A 326 7.98 2.33 -7.74
CA HIS A 326 6.99 3.27 -7.26
C HIS A 326 5.99 3.61 -8.36
N ARG A 327 4.77 3.90 -7.91
CA ARG A 327 3.78 4.56 -8.74
C ARG A 327 4.03 6.06 -8.65
N MET A 328 3.94 6.76 -9.78
CA MET A 328 4.02 8.22 -9.76
C MET A 328 2.63 8.74 -9.47
N SER A 329 2.44 9.28 -8.26
CA SER A 329 1.15 9.83 -7.83
C SER A 329 1.25 11.27 -7.38
N VAL A 330 2.43 11.88 -7.44
CA VAL A 330 2.63 13.29 -7.11
C VAL A 330 3.31 13.98 -8.28
N VAL A 331 2.84 15.17 -8.62
CA VAL A 331 3.38 15.98 -9.72
C VAL A 331 3.57 17.42 -9.31
N ASN A 332 4.52 18.06 -9.95
CA ASN A 332 4.65 19.50 -9.98
C ASN A 332 4.24 19.99 -11.37
N SER A 333 3.03 20.54 -11.47
CA SER A 333 2.47 21.02 -12.74
C SER A 333 3.20 22.22 -13.36
N SER A 334 4.07 22.92 -12.64
CA SER A 334 4.77 24.12 -13.13
C SER A 334 6.06 23.79 -13.88
N CYS A 335 6.77 22.75 -13.45
CA CYS A 335 7.98 22.26 -14.12
C CYS A 335 7.81 20.89 -14.79
N GLY A 336 6.64 20.24 -14.63
CA GLY A 336 6.36 18.92 -15.19
C GLY A 336 7.07 17.78 -14.47
N SER A 337 7.66 18.01 -13.29
CA SER A 337 8.32 16.95 -12.53
C SER A 337 7.29 15.98 -11.94
N GLU A 338 7.58 14.70 -12.02
CA GLU A 338 6.76 13.64 -11.45
C GLU A 338 7.58 12.97 -10.35
N MET A 339 6.94 12.65 -9.23
CA MET A 339 7.58 12.01 -8.09
C MET A 339 6.65 10.94 -7.48
N SER A 340 7.26 9.96 -6.82
CA SER A 340 6.53 9.08 -5.91
C SER A 340 6.04 9.84 -4.68
N VAL A 341 5.08 9.25 -3.97
CA VAL A 341 4.56 9.80 -2.71
C VAL A 341 5.67 9.97 -1.67
N TYR A 342 6.57 8.98 -1.58
CA TYR A 342 7.68 9.01 -0.65
C TYR A 342 8.74 10.06 -1.01
N GLU A 343 9.10 10.20 -2.29
CA GLU A 343 10.02 11.24 -2.77
C GLU A 343 9.48 12.64 -2.47
N ALA A 344 8.17 12.86 -2.68
CA ALA A 344 7.52 14.11 -2.34
C ALA A 344 7.60 14.42 -0.84
N PHE A 345 7.38 13.41 0.01
CA PHE A 345 7.42 13.57 1.46
C PHE A 345 8.84 13.84 1.96
N LYS A 346 9.81 13.05 1.48
CA LYS A 346 11.23 13.22 1.80
C LYS A 346 11.77 14.58 1.33
N GLY A 347 11.32 15.03 0.15
CA GLY A 347 11.59 16.36 -0.40
C GLY A 347 10.85 17.50 0.28
N LYS A 348 10.01 17.22 1.30
CA LYS A 348 9.16 18.20 2.02
C LYS A 348 8.18 18.95 1.10
N HIS A 349 7.85 18.38 -0.05
CA HIS A 349 6.84 18.92 -0.97
C HIS A 349 5.41 18.64 -0.46
N ILE A 350 5.25 17.59 0.34
CA ILE A 350 3.98 17.25 1.00
C ILE A 350 4.21 17.02 2.50
N ASN A 351 3.18 17.29 3.31
CA ASN A 351 3.22 17.04 4.74
C ASN A 351 2.93 15.56 5.07
N LYS A 352 3.16 15.14 6.33
CA LYS A 352 2.95 13.75 6.78
C LYS A 352 1.51 13.27 6.59
N LYS A 353 0.51 14.13 6.77
CA LYS A 353 -0.90 13.77 6.60
C LYS A 353 -1.22 13.43 5.14
N THR A 354 -0.81 14.29 4.20
CA THR A 354 -0.96 14.07 2.75
C THR A 354 -0.20 12.81 2.32
N TYR A 355 1.03 12.63 2.81
CA TYR A 355 1.79 11.41 2.57
C TYR A 355 1.01 10.16 2.98
N LEU A 356 0.54 10.08 4.24
CA LEU A 356 -0.21 8.92 4.72
C LEU A 356 -1.50 8.67 3.93
N PHE A 357 -2.22 9.73 3.58
CA PHE A 357 -3.42 9.62 2.75
C PHE A 357 -3.11 9.01 1.38
N LEU A 358 -2.09 9.53 0.69
CA LEU A 358 -1.69 9.04 -0.63
C LEU A 358 -1.16 7.60 -0.56
N SER A 359 -0.32 7.27 0.42
CA SER A 359 0.23 5.92 0.58
C SER A 359 -0.87 4.86 0.84
N GLN A 360 -1.93 5.21 1.60
CA GLN A 360 -3.13 4.38 1.79
C GLN A 360 -3.92 4.18 0.49
N GLN A 361 -3.95 5.18 -0.39
CA GLN A 361 -4.61 5.02 -1.70
C GLN A 361 -3.79 4.12 -2.63
N GLU A 362 -2.47 4.08 -2.50
CA GLU A 362 -1.57 3.30 -3.35
C GLU A 362 -1.46 1.83 -2.94
N SER A 363 -1.35 1.57 -1.63
CA SER A 363 -1.01 0.28 -1.06
C SER A 363 -1.90 -0.07 0.13
N ASN A 364 -2.02 -1.37 0.43
CA ASN A 364 -2.78 -1.87 1.58
C ASN A 364 -1.90 -2.79 2.42
N TRP A 365 -0.93 -2.19 3.11
CA TRP A 365 -0.01 -2.90 3.99
C TRP A 365 -0.70 -3.41 5.24
N GLN A 366 -0.43 -4.66 5.57
CA GLN A 366 -0.91 -5.35 6.76
C GLN A 366 0.27 -6.04 7.44
N GLU A 367 0.26 -6.05 8.77
CA GLU A 367 1.29 -6.73 9.55
C GLU A 367 0.83 -8.15 9.90
N ASN A 368 1.70 -9.12 9.65
CA ASN A 368 1.55 -10.53 9.97
C ASN A 368 2.74 -10.97 10.82
N SER A 369 2.50 -11.67 11.92
CA SER A 369 3.57 -12.27 12.73
C SER A 369 3.53 -13.78 12.59
N LEU A 370 4.68 -14.39 12.32
CA LEU A 370 4.86 -15.83 12.29
C LEU A 370 5.92 -16.22 13.31
N VAL A 371 5.67 -17.26 14.09
CA VAL A 371 6.69 -17.86 14.96
C VAL A 371 7.40 -18.93 14.14
N ASP A 372 8.72 -18.80 13.99
CA ASP A 372 9.50 -19.81 13.29
C ASP A 372 9.55 -21.13 14.11
N PRO A 373 9.90 -22.27 13.48
CA PRO A 373 10.03 -23.55 14.20
C PRO A 373 11.08 -23.54 15.33
N SER A 374 11.93 -22.51 15.38
CA SER A 374 12.95 -22.29 16.41
C SER A 374 12.43 -21.44 17.59
N GLY A 375 11.18 -20.99 17.54
CA GLY A 375 10.53 -20.21 18.59
C GLY A 375 10.73 -18.70 18.48
N ASN A 376 11.42 -18.19 17.45
CA ASN A 376 11.61 -16.76 17.25
C ASN A 376 10.42 -16.16 16.48
N SER A 377 9.91 -15.04 16.96
CA SER A 377 8.90 -14.26 16.23
C SER A 377 9.55 -13.54 15.05
N ARG A 378 9.01 -13.77 13.84
CA ARG A 378 9.33 -13.01 12.64
C ARG A 378 8.13 -12.15 12.25
N HIS A 379 8.41 -10.88 11.99
CA HIS A 379 7.42 -9.89 11.61
C HIS A 379 7.47 -9.66 10.10
N PHE A 380 6.32 -9.79 9.47
CA PHE A 380 6.15 -9.54 8.06
C PHE A 380 5.17 -8.41 7.85
N ILE A 381 5.46 -7.54 6.90
CA ILE A 381 4.47 -6.62 6.36
C ILE A 381 4.16 -7.05 4.93
N ALA A 382 2.88 -7.12 4.59
CA ALA A 382 2.41 -7.58 3.29
C ALA A 382 1.42 -6.57 2.70
N ASP A 383 1.66 -6.16 1.46
CA ASP A 383 0.70 -5.36 0.70
C ASP A 383 -0.29 -6.29 0.01
N ALA A 384 -1.51 -6.35 0.54
CA ALA A 384 -2.56 -7.22 0.02
C ALA A 384 -2.92 -6.91 -1.45
N ARG A 385 -2.68 -5.68 -1.91
CA ARG A 385 -2.98 -5.20 -3.26
C ARG A 385 -1.95 -5.70 -4.26
N SER A 386 -0.67 -5.33 -4.08
CA SER A 386 0.39 -5.70 -5.03
C SER A 386 0.92 -7.13 -4.85
N GLY A 387 0.67 -7.74 -3.69
CA GLY A 387 1.22 -9.04 -3.29
C GLY A 387 2.67 -8.95 -2.78
N ARG A 388 3.22 -7.75 -2.55
CA ARG A 388 4.57 -7.59 -1.99
C ARG A 388 4.59 -8.00 -0.52
N GLN A 389 5.68 -8.61 -0.07
CA GLN A 389 5.92 -8.94 1.32
C GLN A 389 7.36 -8.59 1.72
N LEU A 390 7.53 -8.09 2.94
CA LEU A 390 8.82 -7.74 3.54
C LEU A 390 8.93 -8.40 4.92
N CYS A 391 10.08 -9.00 5.20
CA CYS A 391 10.43 -9.48 6.54
C CYS A 391 11.28 -8.42 7.23
N LEU A 392 10.82 -7.93 8.39
CA LEU A 392 11.50 -6.85 9.10
C LEU A 392 12.84 -7.31 9.67
N GLU A 393 12.94 -8.54 10.16
CA GLU A 393 14.20 -9.11 10.65
C GLU A 393 15.22 -9.30 9.52
N SER A 394 14.76 -9.70 8.33
CA SER A 394 15.61 -9.79 7.15
C SER A 394 16.09 -8.41 6.68
N ALA A 395 15.24 -7.39 6.78
CA ALA A 395 15.64 -6.01 6.49
C ALA A 395 16.67 -5.48 7.52
N LEU A 396 16.55 -5.83 8.80
CA LEU A 396 17.52 -5.50 9.85
C LEU A 396 18.87 -6.19 9.59
N SER A 397 18.87 -7.48 9.29
CA SER A 397 20.12 -8.24 9.04
C SER A 397 20.86 -7.75 7.81
N GLN A 398 20.13 -7.34 6.77
CA GLN A 398 20.66 -6.77 5.53
C GLN A 398 20.94 -5.26 5.63
N ARG A 399 20.67 -4.62 6.78
CA ARG A 399 20.86 -3.19 7.04
C ARG A 399 20.06 -2.26 6.12
N PHE A 400 18.94 -2.74 5.59
CA PHE A 400 17.94 -1.88 4.93
C PHE A 400 17.07 -1.14 5.95
N LEU A 401 16.98 -1.68 7.18
CA LEU A 401 16.29 -1.09 8.31
C LEU A 401 17.27 -0.96 9.49
N GLU A 402 17.21 0.15 10.21
CA GLU A 402 17.97 0.36 11.45
C GLU A 402 17.14 -0.05 12.67
N MET A 403 17.80 -0.42 13.78
CA MET A 403 17.09 -0.84 14.99
C MET A 403 16.23 0.28 15.59
N SER A 404 16.71 1.54 15.54
CA SER A 404 15.97 2.72 16.01
C SER A 404 14.69 2.98 15.22
N GLU A 405 14.70 2.72 13.91
CA GLU A 405 13.53 2.83 13.03
C GLU A 405 12.54 1.70 13.31
N PHE A 406 13.04 0.49 13.53
CA PHE A 406 12.21 -0.63 13.95
C PHE A 406 11.53 -0.34 15.29
N GLU A 407 12.25 0.14 16.30
CA GLU A 407 11.69 0.56 17.60
C GLU A 407 10.67 1.70 17.46
N SER A 408 10.93 2.66 16.57
CA SER A 408 9.99 3.75 16.26
C SER A 408 8.71 3.23 15.60
N TYR A 409 8.80 2.21 14.74
CA TYR A 409 7.63 1.52 14.20
C TYR A 409 6.88 0.75 15.28
N ARG A 410 7.59 -0.02 16.12
CA ARG A 410 6.97 -0.79 17.22
C ARG A 410 6.28 0.08 18.27
N SER A 411 6.77 1.30 18.49
CA SER A 411 6.14 2.30 19.38
C SER A 411 5.03 3.12 18.71
N GLY A 412 4.78 2.93 17.41
CA GLY A 412 3.73 3.63 16.65
C GLY A 412 4.11 5.03 16.18
N LEU A 413 5.37 5.45 16.33
CA LEU A 413 5.87 6.74 15.82
C LEU A 413 5.99 6.74 14.28
N LEU A 414 6.41 5.59 13.72
CA LEU A 414 6.39 5.34 12.29
C LEU A 414 5.16 4.49 11.93
N SER A 415 4.50 4.88 10.85
CA SER A 415 3.46 4.09 10.22
C SER A 415 4.03 2.91 9.43
N ILE A 416 3.19 1.92 9.13
CA ILE A 416 3.53 0.80 8.26
C ILE A 416 3.97 1.24 6.85
N TYR A 417 3.47 2.38 6.37
CA TYR A 417 3.87 2.97 5.09
C TYR A 417 5.28 3.55 5.17
N GLU A 418 5.61 4.28 6.24
CA GLU A 418 6.94 4.86 6.45
C GLU A 418 8.02 3.78 6.52
N ILE A 419 7.81 2.70 7.30
CA ILE A 419 8.79 1.63 7.40
C ILE A 419 8.97 0.87 6.07
N ALA A 420 7.88 0.63 5.32
CA ALA A 420 7.95 0.00 4.00
C ALA A 420 8.78 0.85 3.03
N ASP A 421 8.51 2.15 2.96
CA ASP A 421 9.21 3.06 2.04
C ASP A 421 10.67 3.30 2.46
N ILE A 422 10.98 3.32 3.76
CA ILE A 422 12.38 3.32 4.24
C ILE A 422 13.14 2.12 3.70
N ILE A 423 12.58 0.91 3.84
CA ILE A 423 13.19 -0.33 3.34
C ILE A 423 13.37 -0.25 1.82
N PHE A 424 12.33 0.15 1.07
CA PHE A 424 12.42 0.26 -0.39
C PHE A 424 13.42 1.31 -0.86
N SER A 425 13.55 2.43 -0.14
CA SER A 425 14.48 3.49 -0.49
C SER A 425 15.95 3.10 -0.35
N ARG A 426 16.24 2.09 0.48
CA ARG A 426 17.60 1.58 0.75
C ARG A 426 17.90 0.25 0.07
N ARG A 427 16.87 -0.48 -0.35
CA ARG A 427 17.00 -1.78 -1.04
C ARG A 427 17.29 -1.56 -2.52
N VAL A 428 18.48 -1.98 -2.95
CA VAL A 428 18.81 -2.08 -4.39
C VAL A 428 18.44 -3.48 -4.87
N VAL A 429 17.45 -3.55 -5.75
CA VAL A 429 17.04 -4.81 -6.38
C VAL A 429 17.73 -4.92 -7.74
N VAL A 430 18.48 -6.00 -7.94
CA VAL A 430 19.15 -6.30 -9.21
C VAL A 430 18.36 -7.38 -9.93
N GLU A 431 18.20 -7.24 -11.24
CA GLU A 431 17.57 -8.27 -12.07
C GLU A 431 18.40 -9.55 -12.06
N ASP A 432 17.79 -10.67 -11.64
CA ASP A 432 18.41 -11.98 -11.72
C ASP A 432 18.29 -12.47 -13.17
N VAL A 433 19.30 -12.18 -13.99
CA VAL A 433 19.34 -12.60 -15.41
C VAL A 433 19.13 -14.11 -15.60
N ASN A 434 19.49 -14.90 -14.57
CA ASN A 434 19.39 -16.35 -14.50
C ASN A 434 18.10 -16.82 -13.81
N SER A 435 17.16 -15.92 -13.57
CA SER A 435 15.87 -16.22 -12.96
C SER A 435 15.03 -17.09 -13.90
N PRO A 436 14.48 -18.23 -13.45
CA PRO A 436 13.37 -18.86 -14.14
C PRO A 436 12.12 -17.94 -14.04
N ILE A 437 11.04 -18.33 -14.69
CA ILE A 437 9.74 -17.66 -14.46
C ILE A 437 9.29 -17.98 -13.03
N ALA A 438 9.47 -17.03 -12.11
CA ALA A 438 9.22 -17.18 -10.69
C ALA A 438 7.73 -17.15 -10.32
N GLY A 439 6.91 -16.49 -11.14
CA GLY A 439 5.49 -16.36 -10.89
C GLY A 439 4.75 -15.69 -12.03
N LEU A 440 3.52 -15.27 -11.75
CA LEU A 440 2.66 -14.58 -12.71
C LEU A 440 2.36 -13.16 -12.24
N TRP A 441 2.27 -12.24 -13.19
CA TRP A 441 1.73 -10.90 -12.97
C TRP A 441 0.30 -10.83 -13.51
N ASP A 442 -0.70 -10.79 -12.61
CA ASP A 442 -2.09 -10.59 -13.02
C ASP A 442 -2.30 -9.11 -13.39
N ILE A 443 -2.38 -8.83 -14.69
CA ILE A 443 -2.53 -7.48 -15.24
C ILE A 443 -3.85 -6.86 -14.78
N THR A 444 -4.91 -7.66 -14.63
CA THR A 444 -6.24 -7.18 -14.27
C THR A 444 -6.29 -6.76 -12.81
N ARG A 445 -5.74 -7.60 -11.92
CA ARG A 445 -5.73 -7.35 -10.47
C ARG A 445 -4.53 -6.52 -10.01
N LYS A 446 -3.55 -6.30 -10.89
CA LYS A 446 -2.27 -5.63 -10.61
C LYS A 446 -1.55 -6.29 -9.42
N LYS A 447 -1.50 -7.62 -9.43
CA LYS A 447 -1.05 -8.45 -8.30
C LYS A 447 -0.08 -9.55 -8.75
N ARG A 448 0.96 -9.77 -7.94
CA ARG A 448 1.88 -10.92 -8.06
C ARG A 448 1.19 -12.19 -7.56
N LEU A 449 1.30 -13.26 -8.33
CA LEU A 449 0.77 -14.58 -7.98
C LEU A 449 1.90 -15.60 -8.06
N SER A 450 1.98 -16.48 -7.06
CA SER A 450 2.76 -17.72 -7.22
C SER A 450 2.17 -18.57 -8.34
N VAL A 451 2.95 -19.48 -8.91
CA VAL A 451 2.47 -20.37 -9.97
C VAL A 451 1.28 -21.21 -9.49
N LEU A 452 1.31 -21.69 -8.23
CA LEU A 452 0.19 -22.39 -7.61
C LEU A 452 -1.05 -21.52 -7.48
N GLN A 453 -0.92 -20.28 -6.99
CA GLN A 453 -2.05 -19.35 -6.90
C GLN A 453 -2.64 -19.07 -8.29
N GLY A 454 -1.79 -18.92 -9.31
CA GLY A 454 -2.21 -18.78 -10.69
C GLY A 454 -3.03 -19.96 -11.19
N LEU A 455 -2.62 -21.19 -10.85
CA LEU A 455 -3.34 -22.42 -11.17
C LEU A 455 -4.70 -22.48 -10.45
N GLN A 456 -4.71 -22.27 -9.14
CA GLN A 456 -5.93 -22.30 -8.31
C GLN A 456 -6.96 -21.25 -8.74
N GLN A 457 -6.50 -20.09 -9.23
CA GLN A 457 -7.37 -19.00 -9.68
C GLN A 457 -7.83 -19.13 -11.15
N GLY A 458 -7.34 -20.16 -11.86
CA GLY A 458 -7.64 -20.43 -13.27
C GLY A 458 -6.99 -19.44 -14.25
N VAL A 459 -5.90 -18.79 -13.83
CA VAL A 459 -5.13 -17.84 -14.65
C VAL A 459 -4.23 -18.60 -15.63
N THR A 460 -3.67 -19.72 -15.17
CA THR A 460 -2.86 -20.66 -15.97
C THR A 460 -3.43 -22.07 -15.86
N ASP A 461 -3.19 -22.91 -16.87
CA ASP A 461 -3.56 -24.32 -16.85
C ASP A 461 -2.52 -25.18 -16.10
N ARG A 462 -2.89 -26.43 -15.78
CA ARG A 462 -2.06 -27.36 -15.01
C ARG A 462 -0.76 -27.74 -15.72
N VAL A 463 -0.77 -27.88 -17.04
CA VAL A 463 0.44 -28.27 -17.79
C VAL A 463 1.44 -27.14 -17.74
N THR A 464 1.01 -25.92 -18.06
CA THR A 464 1.85 -24.72 -17.96
C THR A 464 2.38 -24.53 -16.54
N ALA A 465 1.52 -24.63 -15.52
CA ALA A 465 1.92 -24.48 -14.12
C ALA A 465 3.00 -25.49 -13.72
N LEU A 466 2.82 -26.77 -14.08
CA LEU A 466 3.80 -27.81 -13.80
C LEU A 466 5.14 -27.51 -14.46
N ARG A 467 5.17 -27.14 -15.75
CA ARG A 467 6.42 -26.80 -16.46
C ARG A 467 7.14 -25.60 -15.86
N LEU A 468 6.40 -24.57 -15.43
CA LEU A 468 7.01 -23.43 -14.73
C LEU A 468 7.62 -23.87 -13.39
N LEU A 469 6.92 -24.69 -12.61
CA LEU A 469 7.44 -25.20 -11.33
C LEU A 469 8.65 -26.14 -11.51
N GLU A 470 8.62 -27.04 -12.50
CA GLU A 470 9.77 -27.87 -12.87
C GLU A 470 10.99 -27.01 -13.15
N SER A 471 10.83 -25.94 -13.93
CA SER A 471 11.94 -25.01 -14.24
C SER A 471 12.51 -24.33 -12.99
N GLN A 472 11.66 -23.98 -12.02
CA GLN A 472 12.11 -23.38 -10.75
C GLN A 472 12.91 -24.37 -9.92
N VAL A 473 12.39 -25.59 -9.76
CA VAL A 473 13.04 -26.64 -8.96
C VAL A 473 14.41 -26.99 -9.54
N CYS A 474 14.51 -27.16 -10.86
CA CYS A 474 15.79 -27.48 -11.53
C CYS A 474 16.84 -26.37 -11.47
N THR A 475 16.47 -25.15 -11.06
CA THR A 475 17.33 -23.97 -11.10
C THR A 475 17.53 -23.31 -9.73
N GLY A 476 17.17 -24.00 -8.65
CA GLY A 476 17.49 -23.58 -7.28
C GLY A 476 16.35 -23.63 -6.28
N GLY A 477 15.15 -24.08 -6.69
CA GLY A 477 14.01 -24.25 -5.81
C GLY A 477 12.83 -23.36 -6.19
N ILE A 478 11.72 -23.55 -5.47
CA ILE A 478 10.47 -22.83 -5.71
C ILE A 478 10.63 -21.37 -5.35
N CYS A 479 10.30 -20.49 -6.29
CA CYS A 479 10.39 -19.06 -6.09
C CYS A 479 9.12 -18.52 -5.43
N ASP A 480 9.28 -17.68 -4.41
CA ASP A 480 8.21 -16.87 -3.86
C ASP A 480 8.23 -15.46 -4.50
N PRO A 481 7.31 -15.13 -5.41
CA PRO A 481 7.27 -13.81 -6.05
C PRO A 481 6.90 -12.68 -5.09
N SER A 482 6.44 -12.98 -3.87
CA SER A 482 6.03 -11.99 -2.87
C SER A 482 7.24 -11.43 -2.11
N THR A 483 8.20 -12.31 -1.79
CA THR A 483 9.39 -12.01 -0.98
C THR A 483 10.67 -11.93 -1.82
N GLY A 484 10.72 -12.66 -2.93
CA GLY A 484 11.90 -12.87 -3.76
C GLY A 484 12.78 -14.04 -3.31
N GLU A 485 12.38 -14.78 -2.28
CA GLU A 485 13.14 -15.92 -1.76
C GLU A 485 12.91 -17.19 -2.60
N LYS A 486 13.92 -18.07 -2.65
CA LYS A 486 13.81 -19.43 -3.21
C LYS A 486 13.76 -20.44 -2.06
N HIS A 487 12.91 -21.45 -2.19
CA HIS A 487 12.64 -22.43 -1.14
C HIS A 487 12.77 -23.87 -1.65
N THR A 488 13.19 -24.76 -0.76
CA THR A 488 13.14 -26.22 -1.00
C THR A 488 11.69 -26.67 -1.20
N LEU A 489 11.49 -27.86 -1.78
CA LEU A 489 10.12 -28.40 -1.95
C LEU A 489 9.38 -28.52 -0.61
N SER A 490 10.09 -28.89 0.46
CA SER A 490 9.52 -29.05 1.80
C SER A 490 9.10 -27.72 2.42
N ASP A 491 9.89 -26.67 2.26
CA ASP A 491 9.56 -25.34 2.81
C ASP A 491 8.51 -24.63 1.97
N ALA A 492 8.55 -24.79 0.65
CA ALA A 492 7.55 -24.27 -0.27
C ALA A 492 6.15 -24.82 0.04
N LEU A 493 6.05 -26.11 0.38
CA LEU A 493 4.82 -26.75 0.82
C LEU A 493 4.29 -26.11 2.12
N LYS A 494 5.13 -25.94 3.15
CA LYS A 494 4.73 -25.31 4.42
C LYS A 494 4.24 -23.87 4.24
N ARG A 495 4.81 -23.16 3.27
CA ARG A 495 4.45 -21.78 2.90
C ARG A 495 3.26 -21.68 1.95
N GLY A 496 2.68 -22.81 1.51
CA GLY A 496 1.56 -22.83 0.59
C GLY A 496 1.90 -22.37 -0.83
N LEU A 497 3.18 -22.44 -1.23
CA LEU A 497 3.63 -22.20 -2.61
C LEU A 497 3.49 -23.45 -3.49
N LEU A 498 3.34 -24.63 -2.87
CA LEU A 498 3.07 -25.93 -3.48
C LEU A 498 1.98 -26.68 -2.72
N ASP A 499 1.33 -27.63 -3.40
CA ASP A 499 0.51 -28.66 -2.77
C ASP A 499 1.24 -30.03 -2.81
N GLU A 500 0.73 -31.02 -2.08
CA GLU A 500 1.36 -32.35 -2.00
C GLU A 500 1.42 -33.08 -3.34
N ALA A 501 0.39 -32.88 -4.19
CA ALA A 501 0.35 -33.53 -5.50
C ALA A 501 1.46 -33.01 -6.42
N LEU A 502 1.64 -31.69 -6.47
CA LEU A 502 2.73 -31.06 -7.24
C LEU A 502 4.09 -31.40 -6.63
N LYS A 503 4.23 -31.39 -5.30
CA LYS A 503 5.48 -31.78 -4.64
C LYS A 503 5.94 -33.18 -5.05
N GLN A 504 5.04 -34.17 -5.05
CA GLN A 504 5.36 -35.54 -5.50
C GLN A 504 5.81 -35.56 -6.96
N GLN A 505 5.16 -34.80 -7.84
CA GLN A 505 5.54 -34.71 -9.26
C GLN A 505 6.90 -34.01 -9.48
N LEU A 506 7.27 -33.09 -8.59
CA LEU A 506 8.47 -32.27 -8.70
C LEU A 506 9.71 -32.89 -8.05
N GLN A 507 9.58 -33.94 -7.25
CA GLN A 507 10.68 -34.51 -6.48
C GLN A 507 11.87 -34.96 -7.36
N GLN A 508 11.59 -35.57 -8.51
CA GLN A 508 12.62 -35.98 -9.48
C GLN A 508 13.40 -34.81 -10.11
N PHE A 509 12.85 -33.59 -10.06
CA PHE A 509 13.48 -32.38 -10.59
C PHE A 509 14.37 -31.70 -9.55
N GLU A 510 14.15 -31.95 -8.24
CA GLU A 510 14.99 -31.42 -7.17
C GLU A 510 16.36 -32.09 -7.18
N GLU A 511 16.41 -33.38 -7.52
CA GLU A 511 17.64 -34.12 -7.78
C GLU A 511 18.44 -33.53 -8.95
N ALA A 512 17.78 -32.95 -9.96
CA ALA A 512 18.46 -32.31 -11.07
C ALA A 512 19.26 -31.05 -10.66
N PHE A 513 18.86 -30.38 -9.57
CA PHE A 513 19.58 -29.26 -9.00
C PHE A 513 20.58 -29.69 -7.91
N ASN A 514 20.19 -30.64 -7.07
CA ASN A 514 21.03 -31.11 -5.96
C ASN A 514 22.12 -32.10 -6.37
N GLY A 515 21.93 -32.77 -7.50
CA GLY A 515 22.77 -33.85 -7.99
C GLY A 515 22.11 -35.20 -7.78
N ILE A 516 22.21 -36.05 -8.82
CA ILE A 516 21.59 -37.37 -8.84
C ILE A 516 22.61 -38.35 -8.26
N THR A 517 22.27 -38.98 -7.14
CA THR A 517 23.18 -39.91 -6.47
C THR A 517 23.12 -41.27 -7.16
N HIS A 518 24.26 -41.72 -7.69
CA HIS A 518 24.35 -43.02 -8.33
C HIS A 518 24.16 -44.14 -7.28
N PRO A 519 23.19 -45.07 -7.44
CA PRO A 519 22.82 -46.02 -6.40
C PRO A 519 23.96 -46.95 -5.93
N GLN A 520 24.84 -47.36 -6.86
CA GLN A 520 25.93 -48.29 -6.58
C GLN A 520 27.24 -47.62 -6.16
N THR A 521 27.56 -46.44 -6.69
CA THR A 521 28.86 -45.78 -6.44
C THR A 521 28.77 -44.66 -5.40
N GLY A 522 27.55 -44.20 -5.07
CA GLY A 522 27.33 -43.05 -4.20
C GLY A 522 27.81 -41.72 -4.78
N LYS A 523 28.29 -41.72 -6.03
CA LYS A 523 28.79 -40.51 -6.69
C LYS A 523 27.61 -39.60 -7.04
N VAL A 524 27.75 -38.32 -6.74
CA VAL A 524 26.81 -37.28 -7.16
C VAL A 524 27.08 -36.96 -8.63
N LEU A 525 26.05 -37.10 -9.46
CA LEU A 525 26.11 -36.89 -10.90
C LEU A 525 25.29 -35.67 -11.30
N SER A 526 25.78 -34.95 -12.30
CA SER A 526 24.99 -33.93 -12.98
C SER A 526 23.84 -34.57 -13.76
N VAL A 527 22.85 -33.75 -14.12
CA VAL A 527 21.70 -34.14 -14.96
C VAL A 527 22.13 -34.94 -16.20
N PHE A 528 23.24 -34.57 -16.83
CA PHE A 528 23.73 -35.23 -18.04
C PHE A 528 24.49 -36.53 -17.79
N GLN A 529 25.32 -36.57 -16.75
CA GLN A 529 26.01 -37.80 -16.37
C GLN A 529 24.98 -38.89 -15.98
N ALA A 530 23.88 -38.50 -15.34
CA ALA A 530 22.80 -39.41 -15.02
C ALA A 530 22.08 -39.99 -16.25
N VAL A 531 22.12 -39.34 -17.41
CA VAL A 531 21.57 -39.89 -18.69
C VAL A 531 22.44 -41.01 -19.21
N GLN A 532 23.76 -40.80 -19.20
CA GLN A 532 24.71 -41.80 -19.70
C GLN A 532 24.59 -43.11 -18.91
N GLU A 533 24.28 -42.98 -17.61
CA GLU A 533 24.06 -44.09 -16.68
C GLU A 533 22.57 -44.55 -16.63
N ASN A 534 21.67 -44.01 -17.46
CA ASN A 534 20.23 -44.30 -17.51
C ASN A 534 19.49 -44.18 -16.16
N LEU A 535 19.89 -43.23 -15.31
CA LEU A 535 19.29 -43.03 -13.98
C LEU A 535 17.98 -42.23 -14.01
N LEU A 536 17.71 -41.46 -15.06
CA LEU A 536 16.48 -40.69 -15.26
C LEU A 536 15.88 -40.89 -16.65
N PRO A 537 14.54 -40.75 -16.80
CA PRO A 537 13.90 -40.71 -18.11
C PRO A 537 14.47 -39.60 -18.99
N LYS A 538 14.74 -39.92 -20.26
CA LYS A 538 15.36 -38.98 -21.22
C LYS A 538 14.56 -37.68 -21.36
N ASP A 539 13.23 -37.75 -21.36
CA ASP A 539 12.36 -36.57 -21.50
C ASP A 539 12.46 -35.59 -20.32
N VAL A 540 12.63 -36.11 -19.09
CA VAL A 540 12.83 -35.31 -17.88
C VAL A 540 14.16 -34.58 -17.98
N VAL A 541 15.22 -35.30 -18.33
CA VAL A 541 16.56 -34.72 -18.44
C VAL A 541 16.61 -33.63 -19.51
N PHE A 542 16.08 -33.88 -20.71
CA PHE A 542 16.10 -32.88 -21.77
C PHE A 542 15.40 -31.58 -21.34
N ARG A 543 14.29 -31.67 -20.59
CA ARG A 543 13.63 -30.48 -20.01
C ARG A 543 14.48 -29.80 -18.95
N CYS A 544 15.04 -30.55 -18.00
CA CYS A 544 15.92 -29.98 -16.96
C CYS A 544 17.09 -29.22 -17.59
N ALA A 545 17.71 -29.82 -18.59
CA ALA A 545 18.80 -29.24 -19.37
C ALA A 545 18.36 -27.97 -20.10
N GLU A 546 17.23 -28.01 -20.81
CA GLU A 546 16.65 -26.85 -21.49
C GLU A 546 16.43 -25.70 -20.50
N PHE A 547 15.80 -25.96 -19.36
CA PHE A 547 15.55 -24.94 -18.33
C PHE A 547 16.83 -24.36 -17.74
N GLN A 548 17.84 -25.20 -17.44
CA GLN A 548 19.12 -24.73 -16.90
C GLN A 548 19.88 -23.89 -17.92
N LEU A 549 19.98 -24.34 -19.19
CA LEU A 549 20.63 -23.60 -20.27
C LEU A 549 19.97 -22.24 -20.52
N LEU A 550 18.64 -22.21 -20.63
CA LEU A 550 17.89 -20.97 -20.85
C LEU A 550 17.93 -20.01 -19.65
N THR A 551 18.35 -20.48 -18.48
CA THR A 551 18.54 -19.67 -17.26
C THR A 551 20.01 -19.45 -16.92
N GLY A 552 20.92 -19.53 -17.89
CA GLY A 552 22.31 -19.11 -17.75
C GLY A 552 23.36 -20.22 -17.78
N GLY A 553 22.96 -21.48 -17.93
CA GLY A 553 23.90 -22.59 -18.09
C GLY A 553 23.59 -23.78 -17.18
N LEU A 554 24.28 -24.89 -17.45
CA LEU A 554 24.12 -26.15 -16.73
C LEU A 554 24.68 -26.05 -15.33
N ILE A 555 23.95 -26.59 -14.36
CA ILE A 555 24.30 -26.45 -12.95
C ILE A 555 25.22 -27.58 -12.54
N ASN A 556 26.38 -27.25 -12.00
CA ASN A 556 27.24 -28.20 -11.32
C ASN A 556 26.63 -28.55 -9.95
N PRO A 557 26.28 -29.81 -9.66
CA PRO A 557 25.68 -30.18 -8.38
C PRO A 557 26.54 -29.88 -7.16
N ASP A 558 27.86 -29.97 -7.28
CA ASP A 558 28.77 -29.83 -6.15
C ASP A 558 29.05 -28.36 -5.82
N SER A 559 29.39 -27.56 -6.84
CA SER A 559 29.73 -26.14 -6.65
C SER A 559 28.53 -25.20 -6.75
N LYS A 560 27.42 -25.65 -7.33
CA LYS A 560 26.24 -24.84 -7.73
C LYS A 560 26.53 -23.76 -8.76
N ASP A 561 27.73 -23.75 -9.34
CA ASP A 561 28.07 -22.85 -10.43
C ASP A 561 27.38 -23.26 -11.73
N ARG A 562 27.18 -22.28 -12.61
CA ARG A 562 26.64 -22.50 -13.95
C ARG A 562 27.79 -22.61 -14.95
N VAL A 563 27.75 -23.65 -15.77
CA VAL A 563 28.73 -23.92 -16.83
C VAL A 563 28.03 -23.73 -18.17
N CYS A 564 28.65 -22.97 -19.08
CA CYS A 564 28.07 -22.75 -20.40
C CYS A 564 28.15 -24.03 -21.26
N LEU A 565 27.30 -24.13 -22.28
CA LEU A 565 27.25 -25.32 -23.14
C LEU A 565 28.60 -25.56 -23.85
N GLU A 566 29.30 -24.50 -24.22
CA GLU A 566 30.61 -24.55 -24.87
C GLU A 566 31.68 -25.19 -23.99
N GLU A 567 31.76 -24.80 -22.71
CA GLU A 567 32.68 -25.37 -21.72
C GLU A 567 32.37 -26.85 -21.44
N VAL A 568 31.09 -27.21 -21.37
CA VAL A 568 30.63 -28.60 -21.17
C VAL A 568 31.02 -29.49 -22.36
N ILE A 569 30.97 -28.96 -23.59
CA ILE A 569 31.42 -29.67 -24.80
C ILE A 569 32.93 -29.86 -24.78
N GLN A 570 33.70 -28.84 -24.40
CA GLN A 570 35.17 -28.89 -24.39
C GLN A 570 35.73 -29.85 -23.33
N SER A 571 35.02 -30.01 -22.23
CA SER A 571 35.39 -30.88 -21.10
C SER A 571 34.94 -32.34 -21.26
N ASN A 572 34.39 -32.71 -22.42
CA ASN A 572 33.82 -34.05 -22.71
C ASN A 572 32.72 -34.49 -21.72
N PHE A 573 32.07 -33.56 -21.01
CA PHE A 573 30.95 -33.90 -20.11
C PHE A 573 29.68 -34.30 -20.87
N VAL A 574 29.55 -33.90 -22.14
CA VAL A 574 28.43 -34.25 -23.03
C VAL A 574 28.97 -34.71 -24.39
N ASP A 575 28.38 -35.75 -24.96
CA ASP A 575 28.76 -36.24 -26.28
C ASP A 575 28.29 -35.27 -27.40
N LYS A 576 29.02 -35.28 -28.52
CA LYS A 576 28.81 -34.34 -29.62
C LYS A 576 27.39 -34.42 -30.21
N ALA A 577 26.74 -35.58 -30.19
CA ALA A 577 25.38 -35.74 -30.73
C ALA A 577 24.34 -35.07 -29.81
N THR A 578 24.44 -35.30 -28.49
CA THR A 578 23.57 -34.65 -27.50
C THR A 578 23.78 -33.13 -27.46
N ALA A 579 25.03 -32.66 -27.57
CA ALA A 579 25.30 -31.22 -27.65
C ALA A 579 24.69 -30.56 -28.89
N THR A 580 24.68 -31.26 -30.02
CA THR A 580 24.06 -30.77 -31.26
C THR A 580 22.53 -30.73 -31.13
N LEU A 581 21.94 -31.70 -30.44
CA LEU A 581 20.51 -31.77 -30.15
C LEU A 581 20.02 -30.62 -29.27
N LEU A 582 20.80 -30.23 -28.26
CA LEU A 582 20.49 -29.12 -27.35
C LEU A 582 20.60 -27.74 -28.03
N LYS A 583 21.37 -27.64 -29.13
CA LYS A 583 21.51 -26.42 -29.92
C LYS A 583 20.43 -26.25 -30.97
N ASP A 584 19.69 -27.31 -31.31
CA ASP A 584 18.68 -27.26 -32.36
C ASP A 584 17.35 -26.70 -31.82
N GLU A 585 16.99 -25.50 -32.29
CA GLU A 585 15.74 -24.82 -31.93
C GLU A 585 14.48 -25.63 -32.27
N LYS A 586 14.56 -26.61 -33.19
CA LYS A 586 13.43 -27.49 -33.55
C LYS A 586 12.99 -28.41 -32.40
N PHE A 587 13.83 -28.60 -31.37
CA PHE A 587 13.51 -29.44 -30.22
C PHE A 587 12.88 -28.67 -29.05
N GLN A 588 12.78 -27.34 -29.15
CA GLN A 588 12.05 -26.54 -28.16
C GLN A 588 10.54 -26.76 -28.34
N ALA A 589 9.99 -27.68 -27.55
CA ALA A 589 8.57 -27.95 -27.59
C ALA A 589 7.79 -26.72 -27.10
N GLN A 590 6.69 -26.38 -27.78
CA GLN A 590 5.74 -25.37 -27.33
C GLN A 590 4.94 -25.89 -26.11
N SER A 591 5.62 -26.19 -25.02
CA SER A 591 5.10 -26.94 -23.86
C SER A 591 4.23 -26.09 -22.94
N LEU A 592 4.15 -24.78 -23.17
CA LEU A 592 3.40 -23.84 -22.36
C LEU A 592 2.22 -23.25 -23.13
N THR A 593 1.18 -22.88 -22.39
CA THR A 593 0.11 -22.01 -22.88
C THR A 593 0.30 -20.62 -22.26
N CYS A 594 0.49 -19.60 -23.09
CA CYS A 594 0.68 -18.23 -22.63
C CYS A 594 -0.51 -17.76 -21.76
N PRO A 595 -0.30 -17.42 -20.48
CA PRO A 595 -1.41 -17.00 -19.61
C PRO A 595 -2.12 -15.71 -20.06
N LYS A 596 -1.43 -14.84 -20.80
CA LYS A 596 -1.98 -13.60 -21.39
C LYS A 596 -2.76 -13.84 -22.68
N THR A 597 -2.17 -14.55 -23.65
CA THR A 597 -2.71 -14.68 -25.02
C THR A 597 -3.42 -16.00 -25.31
N LYS A 598 -3.29 -16.98 -24.42
CA LYS A 598 -3.78 -18.36 -24.54
C LYS A 598 -3.21 -19.15 -25.73
N ARG A 599 -2.19 -18.63 -26.43
CA ARG A 599 -1.47 -19.34 -27.49
C ARG A 599 -0.41 -20.27 -26.91
N ARG A 600 -0.10 -21.36 -27.61
CA ARG A 600 1.04 -22.22 -27.27
C ARG A 600 2.35 -21.50 -27.55
N ILE A 601 3.30 -21.60 -26.61
CA ILE A 601 4.60 -20.92 -26.64
C ILE A 601 5.68 -21.86 -26.10
N THR A 602 6.94 -21.62 -26.51
CA THR A 602 8.09 -22.31 -25.91
C THR A 602 8.47 -21.68 -24.57
N PHE A 603 9.33 -22.36 -23.79
CA PHE A 603 9.86 -21.76 -22.55
C PHE A 603 10.75 -20.54 -22.84
N LYS A 604 11.54 -20.58 -23.92
CA LYS A 604 12.33 -19.44 -24.40
C LYS A 604 11.45 -18.21 -24.69
N GLU A 605 10.37 -18.38 -25.46
CA GLU A 605 9.42 -17.29 -25.73
C GLU A 605 8.77 -16.77 -24.44
N ALA A 606 8.54 -17.64 -23.45
CA ALA A 606 7.98 -17.22 -22.17
C ALA A 606 8.97 -16.37 -21.36
N LEU A 607 10.27 -16.69 -21.39
CA LEU A 607 11.32 -15.87 -20.79
C LEU A 607 11.46 -14.52 -21.50
N GLU A 608 11.47 -14.50 -22.84
CA GLU A 608 11.55 -13.27 -23.64
C GLU A 608 10.35 -12.33 -23.41
N ARG A 609 9.17 -12.88 -23.12
CA ARG A 609 7.95 -12.11 -22.81
C ARG A 609 7.75 -11.83 -21.32
N SER A 610 8.58 -12.41 -20.46
CA SER A 610 8.53 -12.15 -19.03
C SER A 610 9.06 -10.74 -18.71
N VAL A 611 8.63 -10.21 -17.58
CA VAL A 611 9.08 -8.92 -17.08
C VAL A 611 9.84 -9.13 -15.77
N PHE A 612 10.95 -8.41 -15.61
CA PHE A 612 11.64 -8.39 -14.33
C PHE A 612 10.84 -7.58 -13.31
N ASP A 613 10.68 -8.18 -12.14
CA ASP A 613 10.00 -7.54 -11.03
C ASP A 613 10.98 -6.68 -10.25
N CYS A 614 10.78 -5.36 -10.25
CA CYS A 614 11.59 -4.38 -9.53
C CYS A 614 11.60 -4.59 -8.00
N HIS A 615 10.67 -5.39 -7.47
CA HIS A 615 10.59 -5.70 -6.03
C HIS A 615 11.48 -6.88 -5.63
N THR A 616 11.62 -7.89 -6.50
CA THR A 616 12.33 -9.14 -6.20
C THR A 616 13.53 -9.41 -7.08
N GLY A 617 13.63 -8.78 -8.25
CA GLY A 617 14.60 -9.09 -9.29
C GLY A 617 14.24 -10.33 -10.11
N LEU A 618 13.14 -11.00 -9.78
CA LEU A 618 12.72 -12.25 -10.43
C LEU A 618 11.83 -11.99 -11.65
N ARG A 619 11.77 -12.97 -12.55
CA ARG A 619 10.90 -12.88 -13.74
C ARG A 619 9.45 -13.25 -13.42
N LEU A 620 8.52 -12.41 -13.86
CA LEU A 620 7.09 -12.69 -13.82
C LEU A 620 6.54 -12.80 -15.24
N LEU A 621 5.72 -13.83 -15.49
CA LEU A 621 5.00 -13.95 -16.76
C LEU A 621 3.66 -13.24 -16.65
N GLU A 622 3.42 -12.30 -17.57
CA GLU A 622 2.15 -11.59 -17.60
C GLU A 622 0.97 -12.52 -17.86
N ALA A 623 -0.11 -12.29 -17.12
CA ALA A 623 -1.30 -13.11 -17.17
C ALA A 623 -2.57 -12.26 -17.10
N THR A 624 -3.63 -12.77 -17.73
CA THR A 624 -4.94 -12.11 -17.70
C THR A 624 -6.02 -13.17 -17.55
N LYS A 625 -6.93 -12.94 -16.61
CA LYS A 625 -8.14 -13.75 -16.50
C LYS A 625 -9.13 -13.25 -17.54
N VAL A 626 -9.43 -14.10 -18.54
CA VAL A 626 -10.56 -13.85 -19.43
C VAL A 626 -11.79 -13.97 -18.56
N HIS A 627 -12.47 -12.86 -18.29
CA HIS A 627 -13.80 -12.94 -17.74
C HIS A 627 -14.65 -13.61 -18.81
N ALA A 628 -15.24 -14.76 -18.48
CA ALA A 628 -16.31 -15.33 -19.29
C ALA A 628 -17.55 -14.42 -19.17
N PHE A 629 -17.46 -13.19 -19.67
CA PHE A 629 -18.64 -12.48 -20.14
C PHE A 629 -19.03 -13.17 -21.43
N GLY A 630 -20.24 -13.73 -21.44
CA GLY A 630 -20.80 -14.42 -22.59
C GLY A 630 -20.61 -13.62 -23.87
N ALA A 631 -20.44 -14.35 -24.98
CA ALA A 631 -20.37 -13.79 -26.32
C ALA A 631 -21.35 -12.62 -26.53
N LYS A 632 -20.79 -11.40 -26.62
CA LYS A 632 -21.33 -10.11 -27.12
C LYS A 632 -20.31 -9.05 -26.65
N THR A 633 -19.60 -8.29 -27.46
CA THR A 633 -19.87 -7.76 -28.80
C THR A 633 -18.53 -7.35 -29.43
N ALA A 634 -18.09 -8.06 -30.46
CA ALA A 634 -17.07 -7.58 -31.40
C ALA A 634 -17.67 -6.60 -32.43
N PHE A 635 -18.56 -5.72 -31.98
CA PHE A 635 -19.39 -4.86 -32.85
C PHE A 635 -19.38 -3.41 -32.37
N HIS A 636 -18.22 -2.78 -32.21
CA HIS A 636 -18.15 -1.32 -31.96
C HIS A 636 -16.94 -0.65 -32.62
N TYR A 637 -16.50 -1.13 -33.79
CA TYR A 637 -15.45 -0.48 -34.61
C TYR A 637 -15.78 -0.35 -36.10
N LEU A 638 -17.07 -0.37 -36.49
CA LEU A 638 -17.46 -0.30 -37.92
C LEU A 638 -18.51 0.76 -38.29
N CYS A 639 -18.77 1.76 -37.44
CA CYS A 639 -19.61 2.90 -37.82
C CYS A 639 -18.91 4.23 -37.54
N ALA A 640 -17.83 4.50 -38.29
CA ALA A 640 -17.27 5.84 -38.42
C ALA A 640 -16.58 5.98 -39.80
N PHE A 641 -17.25 5.56 -40.87
CA PHE A 641 -17.01 6.01 -42.26
C PHE A 641 -18.23 5.63 -43.10
N LYS A 642 -19.23 6.51 -43.11
CA LYS A 642 -20.05 6.85 -44.27
C LYS A 642 -20.83 8.12 -43.98
#